data_AF-A0A4Q5TGA9-F1
#
_entry.id   AF-A0A4Q5TGA9-F1
#
_cell.length_a   1.000
_cell.length_b   1.000
_cell.length_c   1.000
_cell.angle_alpha   90.00
_cell.angle_beta   90.00
_cell.angle_gamma   90.00
#
_symmetry.space_group_name_H-M   'P 1'
#
loop_
_entity.id
_entity.type
_entity.pdbx_description
1 polymer ?
#
loop_
_entity_poly.entity_id
_entity_poly.type
_entity_poly.pdbx_seq_one_letter_code
_entity_poly.pdbx_strand_id
1 'polypeptide(L)'
;MPTLPTDRTLVVERFHDELGDWRVVLHSPYGRRVHAPWALVVAARVLDRYGVDGSVVATDDGIVARIPDTSSPWAPDDAADGNGTEVPGADLFVLDVDDLERVVTAEVGGSALFASRFRECAARALLLPRRNPGARAPLWQQRQRAAQLLDVAREHPDFPILLETARECLQDVYDLPALTTLAERVAQQEVRIVEVETSTASPFARTLLFGYVATFLYEGDTPLAERRAAALSLDPTLLSELLGRAELRELLDPEVLERTEAELQRLADDRRLKGTEGAADLLRLLGPLTTAEVDARLVDDAVPALEELQDARRVVELPVAGEPRWVVVEDAGRLRDALGVVVPLGIPDALLQQVADPLGDLVSRYARTHGPFTVEEVATRFGLGRAVVLDVLTRLTREDRLVEGEFRPGASGTEHVDVEVLRRLRSRSLAAARQQIEPVEPRTFARFLPSWQEVGGSLRGLDGVLTVVDQLAGVPLPASAWESLVLPSRVRDYSPAQLDELLGSGEVVWTGAGTLAGSDGWVQLHPADLVLPARRDPVEPDALGLRLLELLDDGGAYLFRQLTQALAADEKPPGDDAVVEALWQLVWSGRVAGDSYAPVRARLGGRGAHRSRGGSTPRARVRARRGMAASPRAARLGPPIASGRWFAVERPGDDPQQQAALQVARTEALVTRHGVVTRGAVVAEQTPGGFAGAYRVLRELEQNGSVLRGYYIDSLGAAQFASVATVDRMRTFERPDDERADVDAVVLAATDPAQPFGAALPWPAITDPADDLKHRPARKAGALVALHDGRAVLYVERGGRSCLAFTDDADVLARAAHALAALGRSGRIPRLTVESVNGRPSGSSPTGEALLAAGFERHPKGLRLDLRRGSDTARRSPSAGRSTHA
;
A
#
# COMPACT_ATOMS: atom_id res chain seq x y z
N MET A 1 -16.35 -35.56 -37.64
CA MET A 1 -16.69 -36.09 -36.31
C MET A 1 -15.74 -35.49 -35.30
N PRO A 2 -16.21 -35.08 -34.11
CA PRO A 2 -15.32 -34.61 -33.05
C PRO A 2 -14.33 -35.73 -32.68
N THR A 3 -13.04 -35.41 -32.69
CA THR A 3 -11.97 -36.36 -32.34
C THR A 3 -11.75 -36.28 -30.84
N LEU A 4 -11.83 -37.42 -30.14
CA LEU A 4 -11.58 -37.50 -28.72
C LEU A 4 -10.09 -37.82 -28.44
N PRO A 5 -9.52 -37.33 -27.33
CA PRO A 5 -8.18 -37.69 -26.88
C PRO A 5 -8.09 -39.18 -26.53
N THR A 6 -7.04 -39.86 -26.99
CA THR A 6 -6.76 -41.28 -26.72
C THR A 6 -5.25 -41.52 -26.57
N ASP A 7 -4.86 -42.76 -26.27
CA ASP A 7 -3.46 -43.24 -26.22
C ASP A 7 -2.73 -43.20 -27.59
N ARG A 8 -3.43 -42.85 -28.66
CA ARG A 8 -2.87 -42.71 -30.02
C ARG A 8 -3.18 -41.38 -30.66
N THR A 9 -4.04 -40.55 -30.04
CA THR A 9 -4.47 -39.27 -30.59
C THR A 9 -4.51 -38.23 -29.49
N LEU A 10 -3.58 -37.29 -29.54
CA LEU A 10 -3.56 -36.12 -28.68
C LEU A 10 -4.32 -34.98 -29.35
N VAL A 11 -5.04 -34.19 -28.57
CA VAL A 11 -5.82 -33.06 -29.09
C VAL A 11 -5.29 -31.78 -28.48
N VAL A 12 -4.89 -30.84 -29.32
CA VAL A 12 -4.53 -29.48 -28.91
C VAL A 12 -5.73 -28.60 -29.22
N GLU A 13 -6.41 -28.18 -28.17
CA GLU A 13 -7.54 -27.27 -28.24
C GLU A 13 -7.07 -25.83 -27.98
N ARG A 14 -7.50 -24.89 -28.81
CA ARG A 14 -7.26 -23.46 -28.61
C ARG A 14 -8.55 -22.66 -28.64
N PHE A 15 -8.64 -21.68 -27.75
CA PHE A 15 -9.75 -20.73 -27.68
C PHE A 15 -9.26 -19.44 -27.01
N HIS A 16 -9.95 -18.34 -27.24
CA HIS A 16 -9.70 -17.09 -26.52
C HIS A 16 -10.39 -17.10 -25.16
N ASP A 17 -9.75 -16.53 -24.15
CA ASP A 17 -10.43 -16.20 -22.89
C ASP A 17 -11.22 -14.88 -23.00
N GLU A 18 -11.97 -14.53 -21.95
CA GLU A 18 -12.81 -13.32 -21.92
C GLU A 18 -11.99 -12.01 -22.01
N LEU A 19 -10.68 -12.07 -21.80
CA LEU A 19 -9.74 -10.95 -21.92
C LEU A 19 -9.12 -10.88 -23.32
N GLY A 20 -9.37 -11.88 -24.17
CA GLY A 20 -8.83 -11.99 -25.52
C GLY A 20 -7.53 -12.81 -25.60
N ASP A 21 -6.98 -13.30 -24.50
CA ASP A 21 -5.73 -14.08 -24.52
C ASP A 21 -5.95 -15.49 -25.06
N TRP A 22 -4.92 -16.06 -25.68
CA TRP A 22 -4.96 -17.44 -26.15
C TRP A 22 -4.82 -18.42 -24.98
N ARG A 23 -5.76 -19.36 -24.90
CA ARG A 23 -5.64 -20.58 -24.11
C ARG A 23 -5.34 -21.73 -25.04
N VAL A 24 -4.22 -22.41 -24.81
CA VAL A 24 -3.82 -23.59 -25.56
C VAL A 24 -3.75 -24.78 -24.61
N VAL A 25 -4.60 -25.77 -24.85
CA VAL A 25 -4.81 -26.92 -23.99
C VAL A 25 -4.46 -28.20 -24.73
N LEU A 26 -3.44 -28.91 -24.27
CA LEU A 26 -3.13 -30.26 -24.72
C LEU A 26 -3.92 -31.26 -23.88
N HIS A 27 -4.79 -32.03 -24.53
CA HIS A 27 -5.51 -33.17 -23.95
C HIS A 27 -4.73 -34.46 -24.19
N SER A 28 -4.41 -35.16 -23.11
CA SER A 28 -3.52 -36.33 -23.17
C SER A 28 -3.73 -37.26 -21.97
N PRO A 29 -3.86 -38.59 -22.15
CA PRO A 29 -4.13 -39.52 -21.03
C PRO A 29 -2.86 -40.11 -20.37
N TYR A 30 -1.68 -39.54 -20.60
CA TYR A 30 -0.40 -40.12 -20.14
C TYR A 30 -0.02 -39.79 -18.68
N GLY A 31 -0.86 -39.06 -17.96
CA GLY A 31 -0.69 -38.79 -16.53
C GLY A 31 0.31 -37.68 -16.21
N ARG A 32 0.20 -37.15 -14.98
CA ARG A 32 0.97 -35.97 -14.56
C ARG A 32 2.47 -36.19 -14.51
N ARG A 33 2.93 -37.44 -14.30
CA ARG A 33 4.37 -37.78 -14.29
C ARG A 33 5.04 -37.56 -15.64
N VAL A 34 4.27 -37.61 -16.73
CA VAL A 34 4.70 -37.32 -18.11
C VAL A 34 4.41 -35.86 -18.46
N HIS A 35 3.25 -35.33 -18.06
CA HIS A 35 2.87 -33.95 -18.40
C HIS A 35 3.65 -32.87 -17.65
N ALA A 36 4.06 -33.11 -16.41
CA ALA A 36 4.82 -32.13 -15.62
C ALA A 36 6.20 -31.80 -16.23
N PRO A 37 7.05 -32.77 -16.61
CA PRO A 37 8.30 -32.46 -17.31
C PRO A 37 8.04 -31.90 -18.72
N TRP A 38 6.98 -32.34 -19.42
CA TRP A 38 6.60 -31.75 -20.71
C TRP A 38 6.20 -30.28 -20.58
N ALA A 39 5.47 -29.90 -19.53
CA ALA A 39 5.08 -28.52 -19.28
C ALA A 39 6.27 -27.59 -19.02
N LEU A 40 7.37 -28.08 -18.42
CA LEU A 40 8.61 -27.30 -18.29
C LEU A 40 9.19 -26.95 -19.67
N VAL A 41 9.18 -27.91 -20.60
CA VAL A 41 9.63 -27.69 -21.98
C VAL A 41 8.73 -26.68 -22.69
N VAL A 42 7.41 -26.80 -22.51
CA VAL A 42 6.44 -25.86 -23.09
C VAL A 42 6.64 -24.46 -22.52
N ALA A 43 6.84 -24.31 -21.21
CA ALA A 43 7.08 -23.02 -20.56
C ALA A 43 8.34 -22.34 -21.10
N ALA A 44 9.46 -23.08 -21.18
CA ALA A 44 10.71 -22.56 -21.74
C ALA A 44 10.54 -22.09 -23.19
N ARG A 45 9.83 -22.87 -24.02
CA ARG A 45 9.55 -22.50 -25.41
C ARG A 45 8.65 -21.28 -25.54
N VAL A 46 7.65 -21.14 -24.67
CA VAL A 46 6.77 -19.97 -24.70
C VAL A 46 7.58 -18.72 -24.33
N LEU A 47 8.45 -18.82 -23.32
CA LEU A 47 9.34 -17.74 -22.93
C LEU A 47 10.32 -17.36 -24.06
N ASP A 48 10.95 -18.35 -24.70
CA ASP A 48 11.89 -18.13 -25.80
C ASP A 48 11.23 -17.53 -27.05
N ARG A 49 10.02 -17.99 -27.40
CA ARG A 49 9.34 -17.59 -28.65
C ARG A 49 8.53 -16.31 -28.53
N TYR A 50 7.88 -16.09 -27.40
CA TYR A 50 6.96 -14.96 -27.20
C TYR A 50 7.49 -13.92 -26.20
N GLY A 51 8.62 -14.17 -25.53
CA GLY A 51 9.23 -13.24 -24.58
C GLY A 51 8.40 -13.00 -23.30
N VAL A 52 7.38 -13.83 -23.08
CA VAL A 52 6.43 -13.73 -21.96
C VAL A 52 6.36 -15.06 -21.22
N ASP A 53 6.18 -15.01 -19.91
CA ASP A 53 5.98 -16.20 -19.10
C ASP A 53 4.58 -16.77 -19.36
N GLY A 54 4.53 -17.92 -20.04
CA GLY A 54 3.33 -18.54 -20.58
C GLY A 54 2.37 -19.16 -19.57
N SER A 55 2.62 -18.99 -18.26
CA SER A 55 1.83 -19.58 -17.17
C SER A 55 1.37 -21.01 -17.51
N VAL A 56 2.30 -21.97 -17.53
CA VAL A 56 2.01 -23.34 -17.99
C VAL A 56 1.72 -24.24 -16.80
N VAL A 57 0.60 -24.97 -16.82
CA VAL A 57 0.20 -25.90 -15.75
C VAL A 57 -0.04 -27.30 -16.30
N ALA A 58 0.50 -28.30 -15.59
CA ALA A 58 0.31 -29.72 -15.90
C ALA A 58 -0.64 -30.41 -14.92
N THR A 59 -1.51 -31.26 -15.45
CA THR A 59 -2.45 -32.12 -14.71
C THR A 59 -2.32 -33.57 -15.19
N ASP A 60 -3.14 -34.49 -14.67
CA ASP A 60 -3.12 -35.88 -15.12
C ASP A 60 -3.66 -36.08 -16.54
N ASP A 61 -4.56 -35.22 -16.99
CA ASP A 61 -5.27 -35.38 -18.27
C ASP A 61 -4.82 -34.38 -19.35
N GLY A 62 -3.82 -33.54 -19.05
CA GLY A 62 -3.33 -32.57 -20.01
C GLY A 62 -2.46 -31.44 -19.47
N ILE A 63 -2.11 -30.52 -20.36
CA ILE A 63 -1.29 -29.32 -20.12
C ILE A 63 -2.06 -28.09 -20.60
N VAL A 64 -2.08 -27.03 -19.79
CA VAL A 64 -2.70 -25.73 -20.12
C VAL A 64 -1.61 -24.67 -20.20
N ALA A 65 -1.58 -23.90 -21.28
CA ALA A 65 -0.74 -22.72 -21.45
C ALA A 65 -1.60 -21.48 -21.75
N ARG A 66 -1.21 -20.33 -21.19
CA ARG A 66 -1.82 -19.02 -21.48
C ARG A 66 -0.81 -18.15 -22.22
N ILE A 67 -1.19 -17.67 -23.40
CA ILE A 67 -0.32 -16.83 -24.22
C ILE A 67 -1.08 -15.52 -24.48
N PRO A 68 -0.52 -14.37 -24.07
CA PRO A 68 -1.12 -13.07 -24.36
C PRO A 68 -1.35 -12.88 -25.87
N ASP A 69 -2.51 -12.37 -26.25
CA ASP A 69 -2.79 -12.11 -27.66
C ASP A 69 -2.11 -10.80 -28.10
N THR A 70 -1.07 -10.95 -28.93
CA THR A 70 -0.30 -9.83 -29.50
C THR A 70 -0.94 -9.27 -30.78
N SER A 71 -2.09 -9.79 -31.20
CA SER A 71 -2.83 -9.33 -32.40
C SER A 71 -3.89 -8.25 -32.14
N SER A 72 -3.92 -7.68 -30.92
CA SER A 72 -4.85 -6.60 -30.56
C SER A 72 -4.75 -5.40 -31.53
N PRO A 73 -5.88 -4.82 -31.99
CA PRO A 73 -5.92 -3.55 -32.75
C PRO A 73 -5.36 -2.34 -31.98
N TRP A 74 -5.04 -2.51 -30.69
CA TRP A 74 -4.55 -1.49 -29.77
C TRP A 74 -3.10 -1.71 -29.34
N ALA A 75 -2.41 -2.70 -29.92
CA ALA A 75 -0.98 -2.87 -29.73
C ALA A 75 -0.21 -1.69 -30.37
N PRO A 76 0.80 -1.11 -29.71
CA PRO A 76 1.60 -0.04 -30.29
C PRO A 76 2.31 -0.51 -31.58
N ASP A 77 2.31 0.34 -32.61
CA ASP A 77 2.80 0.09 -33.98
C ASP A 77 4.29 -0.34 -34.09
N ASP A 78 5.03 -0.40 -32.98
CA ASP A 78 6.47 -0.72 -32.96
C ASP A 78 6.76 -2.24 -33.05
N ALA A 79 5.74 -3.11 -33.16
CA ALA A 79 5.92 -4.55 -33.41
C ALA A 79 6.09 -4.89 -34.92
N ALA A 80 6.48 -3.91 -35.74
CA ALA A 80 6.66 -4.04 -37.18
C ALA A 80 8.03 -4.60 -37.60
N ASP A 81 8.80 -5.22 -36.70
CA ASP A 81 9.97 -6.03 -37.08
C ASP A 81 9.54 -7.44 -37.48
N GLY A 82 8.87 -7.54 -38.64
CA GLY A 82 9.06 -8.57 -39.66
C GLY A 82 9.01 -10.08 -39.34
N ASN A 83 8.76 -10.53 -38.10
CA ASN A 83 8.58 -11.93 -37.76
C ASN A 83 7.09 -12.14 -37.45
N GLY A 84 6.36 -12.68 -38.42
CA GLY A 84 4.90 -12.75 -38.41
C GLY A 84 4.33 -13.28 -37.11
N THR A 85 3.25 -12.64 -36.65
CA THR A 85 2.41 -13.02 -35.52
C THR A 85 1.90 -14.45 -35.71
N GLU A 86 2.65 -15.42 -35.21
CA GLU A 86 2.36 -16.84 -35.40
C GLU A 86 1.33 -17.28 -34.35
N VAL A 87 0.18 -17.77 -34.80
CA VAL A 87 -0.88 -18.24 -33.90
C VAL A 87 -0.36 -19.43 -33.11
N PRO A 88 -0.46 -19.44 -31.76
CA PRO A 88 -0.04 -20.58 -30.96
C PRO A 88 -0.73 -21.88 -31.40
N GLY A 89 0.06 -22.92 -31.68
CA GLY A 89 -0.41 -24.19 -32.22
C GLY A 89 0.11 -25.42 -31.48
N ALA A 90 -0.05 -26.60 -32.10
CA ALA A 90 0.42 -27.88 -31.56
C ALA A 90 1.95 -28.00 -31.53
N ASP A 91 2.64 -27.19 -32.32
CA ASP A 91 4.09 -27.10 -32.38
C ASP A 91 4.73 -26.78 -31.02
N LEU A 92 4.02 -26.07 -30.13
CA LEU A 92 4.45 -25.85 -28.75
C LEU A 92 4.66 -27.17 -27.98
N PHE A 93 3.86 -28.18 -28.29
CA PHE A 93 3.86 -29.47 -27.61
C PHE A 93 4.73 -30.52 -28.33
N VAL A 94 5.20 -30.29 -29.56
CA VAL A 94 6.03 -31.27 -30.29
C VAL A 94 7.44 -31.32 -29.71
N LEU A 95 7.84 -32.44 -29.10
CA LEU A 95 9.15 -32.59 -28.45
C LEU A 95 10.24 -33.04 -29.43
N ASP A 96 11.44 -32.48 -29.29
CA ASP A 96 12.65 -33.02 -29.89
C ASP A 96 13.27 -34.03 -28.92
N VAL A 97 13.42 -35.27 -29.36
CA VAL A 97 13.89 -36.39 -28.53
C VAL A 97 15.32 -36.17 -28.07
N ASP A 98 16.18 -35.61 -28.92
CA ASP A 98 17.62 -35.46 -28.65
C ASP A 98 17.90 -34.38 -27.58
N ASP A 99 17.00 -33.41 -27.44
CA ASP A 99 17.14 -32.27 -26.53
C ASP A 99 16.29 -32.38 -25.25
N LEU A 100 15.38 -33.35 -25.18
CA LEU A 100 14.37 -33.45 -24.12
C LEU A 100 14.97 -33.53 -22.71
N GLU A 101 15.92 -34.45 -22.52
CA GLU A 101 16.54 -34.68 -21.20
C GLU A 101 17.37 -33.47 -20.77
N ARG A 102 18.04 -32.81 -21.71
CA ARG A 102 18.83 -31.60 -21.47
C ARG A 102 17.95 -30.43 -21.03
N VAL A 103 16.84 -30.18 -21.73
CA VAL A 103 15.92 -29.08 -21.40
C VAL A 103 15.25 -29.32 -20.06
N VAL A 104 14.70 -30.51 -19.80
CA VAL A 104 14.05 -30.78 -18.50
C VAL A 104 15.04 -30.68 -17.34
N THR A 105 16.28 -31.14 -17.52
CA THR A 105 17.32 -31.01 -16.49
C THR A 105 17.72 -29.56 -16.22
N ALA A 106 17.74 -28.70 -17.25
CA ALA A 106 18.01 -27.28 -17.09
C ALA A 106 16.87 -26.56 -16.33
N GLU A 107 15.63 -26.88 -16.68
CA GLU A 107 14.45 -26.18 -16.15
C GLU A 107 13.99 -26.68 -14.77
N VAL A 108 14.26 -27.93 -14.42
CA VAL A 108 13.76 -28.52 -13.16
C VAL A 108 14.20 -27.73 -11.92
N GLY A 109 15.42 -27.16 -11.94
CA GLY A 109 15.97 -26.39 -10.81
C GLY A 109 15.23 -25.07 -10.52
N GLY A 110 14.49 -24.55 -11.50
CA GLY A 110 13.62 -23.38 -11.37
C GLY A 110 12.19 -23.71 -10.92
N SER A 111 11.81 -24.99 -10.90
CA SER A 111 10.43 -25.41 -10.65
C SER A 111 10.02 -25.37 -9.16
N ALA A 112 8.74 -25.14 -8.91
CA ALA A 112 8.15 -25.24 -7.57
C ALA A 112 8.26 -26.65 -6.96
N LEU A 113 8.21 -27.70 -7.80
CA LEU A 113 8.40 -29.08 -7.37
C LEU A 113 9.79 -29.28 -6.77
N PHE A 114 10.82 -28.77 -7.44
CA PHE A 114 12.20 -28.90 -6.98
C PHE A 114 12.41 -28.22 -5.63
N ALA A 115 11.86 -27.02 -5.45
CA ALA A 115 11.90 -26.33 -4.16
C ALA A 115 11.21 -27.12 -3.04
N SER A 116 10.07 -27.76 -3.33
CA SER A 116 9.36 -28.61 -2.35
C SER A 116 10.15 -29.87 -2.02
N ARG A 117 10.71 -30.55 -3.01
CA ARG A 117 11.52 -31.77 -2.82
C ARG A 117 12.81 -31.48 -2.11
N PHE A 118 13.48 -30.37 -2.42
CA PHE A 118 14.68 -29.94 -1.73
C PHE A 118 14.44 -29.78 -0.23
N ARG A 119 13.32 -29.17 0.16
CA ARG A 119 12.91 -29.05 1.56
C ARG A 119 12.72 -30.41 2.22
N GLU A 120 12.10 -31.36 1.54
CA GLU A 120 11.88 -32.71 2.05
C GLU A 120 13.19 -33.49 2.20
N CYS A 121 14.08 -33.42 1.20
CA CYS A 121 15.41 -34.04 1.24
C CYS A 121 16.27 -33.43 2.36
N ALA A 122 16.32 -32.09 2.48
CA ALA A 122 17.06 -31.39 3.52
C ALA A 122 16.52 -31.67 4.93
N ALA A 123 15.20 -31.77 5.08
CA ALA A 123 14.57 -32.13 6.35
C ALA A 123 14.87 -33.60 6.74
N ARG A 124 14.85 -34.51 5.77
CA ARG A 124 15.13 -35.95 5.96
C ARG A 124 16.60 -36.21 6.28
N ALA A 125 17.50 -35.45 5.65
CA ALA A 125 18.93 -35.46 5.93
C ALA A 125 19.31 -34.75 7.24
N LEU A 126 18.34 -34.18 7.98
CA LEU A 126 18.52 -33.45 9.23
C LEU A 126 19.44 -32.22 9.11
N LEU A 127 19.52 -31.63 7.91
CA LEU A 127 20.36 -30.46 7.62
C LEU A 127 19.67 -29.13 7.98
N LEU A 128 18.34 -29.14 8.11
CA LEU A 128 17.60 -27.96 8.55
C LEU A 128 17.77 -27.78 10.06
N PRO A 129 18.34 -26.65 10.53
CA PRO A 129 18.53 -26.41 11.97
C PRO A 129 17.17 -26.42 12.68
N ARG A 130 17.15 -26.81 13.96
CA ARG A 130 15.93 -26.89 14.78
C ARG A 130 16.13 -26.08 16.06
N ARG A 131 15.11 -25.31 16.47
CA ARG A 131 15.13 -24.51 17.72
C ARG A 131 14.99 -25.39 18.96
N ASN A 132 14.24 -26.49 18.86
CA ASN A 132 14.07 -27.50 19.90
C ASN A 132 14.38 -28.89 19.33
N PRO A 133 15.35 -29.65 19.88
CA PRO A 133 15.72 -30.98 19.37
C PRO A 133 14.58 -32.01 19.41
N GLY A 134 13.63 -31.88 20.33
CA GLY A 134 12.54 -32.84 20.55
C GLY A 134 11.21 -32.53 19.84
N ALA A 135 11.12 -31.45 19.05
CA ALA A 135 9.87 -31.04 18.39
C ALA A 135 10.06 -30.88 16.88
N ARG A 136 9.03 -31.27 16.10
CA ARG A 136 9.00 -30.99 14.66
C ARG A 136 8.90 -29.47 14.45
N ALA A 137 9.78 -28.91 13.61
CA ALA A 137 9.70 -27.50 13.25
C ALA A 137 8.40 -27.22 12.49
N PRO A 138 7.71 -26.10 12.76
CA PRO A 138 6.54 -25.67 11.97
C PRO A 138 6.84 -25.62 10.48
N LEU A 139 5.85 -25.95 9.64
CA LEU A 139 6.04 -26.08 8.18
C LEU A 139 6.56 -24.80 7.53
N TRP A 140 6.06 -23.63 7.94
CA TRP A 140 6.51 -22.33 7.44
C TRP A 140 8.01 -22.10 7.72
N GLN A 141 8.49 -22.49 8.90
CA GLN A 141 9.88 -22.36 9.29
C GLN A 141 10.77 -23.36 8.53
N GLN A 142 10.25 -24.55 8.21
CA GLN A 142 10.93 -25.50 7.33
C GLN A 142 11.04 -24.96 5.90
N ARG A 143 9.99 -24.29 5.38
CA ARG A 143 9.99 -23.65 4.06
C ARG A 143 11.04 -22.56 3.98
N GLN A 144 11.05 -21.63 4.94
CA GLN A 144 12.01 -20.53 5.00
C GLN A 144 13.46 -21.04 5.05
N ARG A 145 13.76 -22.00 5.93
CA ARG A 145 15.12 -22.54 6.09
C ARG A 145 15.59 -23.36 4.90
N ALA A 146 14.69 -24.13 4.28
CA ALA A 146 15.04 -24.90 3.09
C ALA A 146 15.26 -24.01 1.87
N ALA A 147 14.49 -22.93 1.72
CA ALA A 147 14.71 -21.94 0.66
C ALA A 147 16.08 -21.25 0.80
N GLN A 148 16.42 -20.79 2.00
CA GLN A 148 17.74 -20.23 2.31
C GLN A 148 18.88 -21.21 2.02
N LEU A 149 18.72 -22.49 2.40
CA LEU A 149 19.70 -23.52 2.11
C LEU A 149 19.81 -23.81 0.60
N LEU A 150 18.69 -23.77 -0.13
CA LEU A 150 18.65 -24.01 -1.57
C LEU A 150 19.40 -22.93 -2.34
N ASP A 151 19.22 -21.66 -1.96
CA ASP A 151 19.88 -20.53 -2.63
C ASP A 151 21.41 -20.60 -2.50
N VAL A 152 21.91 -20.99 -1.32
CA VAL A 152 23.35 -21.23 -1.11
C VAL A 152 23.80 -22.49 -1.85
N ALA A 153 22.99 -23.56 -1.80
CA ALA A 153 23.35 -24.81 -2.43
C ALA A 153 23.49 -24.67 -3.96
N ARG A 154 22.70 -23.82 -4.62
CA ARG A 154 22.73 -23.59 -6.09
C ARG A 154 24.11 -23.17 -6.61
N GLU A 155 24.92 -22.51 -5.79
CA GLU A 155 26.31 -22.14 -6.13
C GLU A 155 27.27 -23.33 -6.09
N HIS A 156 26.83 -24.46 -5.54
CA HIS A 156 27.59 -25.69 -5.37
C HIS A 156 26.86 -26.87 -6.05
N PRO A 157 27.08 -27.09 -7.37
CA PRO A 157 26.43 -28.15 -8.14
C PRO A 157 26.60 -29.55 -7.54
N ASP A 158 27.71 -29.78 -6.85
CA ASP A 158 28.05 -31.06 -6.21
C ASP A 158 27.41 -31.24 -4.82
N PHE A 159 26.55 -30.31 -4.37
CA PHE A 159 25.91 -30.41 -3.05
C PHE A 159 25.01 -31.66 -2.99
N PRO A 160 25.24 -32.60 -2.06
CA PRO A 160 24.55 -33.90 -2.10
C PRO A 160 23.03 -33.83 -2.06
N ILE A 161 22.46 -32.82 -1.39
CA ILE A 161 20.99 -32.65 -1.35
C ILE A 161 20.45 -32.10 -2.65
N LEU A 162 21.19 -31.25 -3.37
CA LEU A 162 20.79 -30.83 -4.70
C LEU A 162 20.77 -32.01 -5.67
N LEU A 163 21.83 -32.83 -5.64
CA LEU A 163 21.92 -34.02 -6.47
C LEU A 163 20.80 -35.02 -6.15
N GLU A 164 20.52 -35.26 -4.86
CA GLU A 164 19.42 -36.13 -4.44
C GLU A 164 18.04 -35.53 -4.82
N THR A 165 17.87 -34.21 -4.72
CA THR A 165 16.62 -33.55 -5.12
C THR A 165 16.41 -33.67 -6.62
N ALA A 166 17.44 -33.43 -7.42
CA ALA A 166 17.39 -33.60 -8.88
C ALA A 166 17.08 -35.06 -9.24
N ARG A 167 17.74 -36.02 -8.57
CA ARG A 167 17.45 -37.45 -8.75
C ARG A 167 16.00 -37.79 -8.38
N GLU A 168 15.49 -37.33 -7.24
CA GLU A 168 14.10 -37.57 -6.81
C GLU A 168 13.11 -36.95 -7.80
N CYS A 169 13.33 -35.72 -8.25
CA CYS A 169 12.48 -35.06 -9.24
C CYS A 169 12.49 -35.80 -10.60
N LEU A 170 13.67 -36.10 -11.15
CA LEU A 170 13.80 -36.65 -12.51
C LEU A 170 13.50 -38.16 -12.59
N GLN A 171 13.73 -38.91 -11.51
CA GLN A 171 13.59 -40.38 -11.51
C GLN A 171 12.38 -40.89 -10.72
N ASP A 172 12.05 -40.27 -9.57
CA ASP A 172 10.98 -40.78 -8.70
C ASP A 172 9.64 -40.08 -8.95
N VAL A 173 9.65 -38.79 -9.29
CA VAL A 173 8.44 -38.02 -9.55
C VAL A 173 8.11 -37.99 -11.03
N TYR A 174 9.06 -37.58 -11.88
CA TYR A 174 8.87 -37.60 -13.32
C TYR A 174 9.01 -39.01 -13.88
N ASP A 175 8.47 -39.19 -15.08
CA ASP A 175 8.69 -40.38 -15.90
C ASP A 175 9.28 -39.94 -17.25
N LEU A 176 10.55 -39.54 -17.22
CA LEU A 176 11.29 -39.14 -18.41
C LEU A 176 11.36 -40.24 -19.47
N PRO A 177 11.61 -41.52 -19.13
CA PRO A 177 11.58 -42.60 -20.11
C PRO A 177 10.24 -42.67 -20.86
N ALA A 178 9.12 -42.56 -20.16
CA ALA A 178 7.80 -42.55 -20.81
C ALA A 178 7.60 -41.31 -21.70
N LEU A 179 8.09 -40.13 -21.28
CA LEU A 179 8.03 -38.93 -22.11
C LEU A 179 8.90 -39.05 -23.37
N THR A 180 10.11 -39.61 -23.26
CA THR A 180 11.00 -39.86 -24.40
C THR A 180 10.36 -40.86 -25.37
N THR A 181 9.80 -41.97 -24.88
CA THR A 181 9.06 -42.92 -25.73
C THR A 181 7.85 -42.28 -26.39
N LEU A 182 7.12 -41.39 -25.69
CA LEU A 182 6.00 -40.66 -26.28
C LEU A 182 6.48 -39.73 -27.40
N ALA A 183 7.57 -38.99 -27.18
CA ALA A 183 8.16 -38.11 -28.19
C ALA A 183 8.62 -38.89 -29.44
N GLU A 184 9.27 -40.05 -29.26
CA GLU A 184 9.64 -40.95 -30.35
C GLU A 184 8.43 -41.46 -31.13
N ARG A 185 7.35 -41.87 -30.43
CA ARG A 185 6.11 -42.35 -31.06
C ARG A 185 5.37 -41.24 -31.82
N VAL A 186 5.45 -39.99 -31.35
CA VAL A 186 4.94 -38.82 -32.09
C VAL A 186 5.79 -38.57 -33.34
N ALA A 187 7.12 -38.63 -33.23
CA ALA A 187 8.05 -38.46 -34.36
C ALA A 187 7.89 -39.54 -35.43
N GLN A 188 7.61 -40.79 -35.02
CA GLN A 188 7.32 -41.92 -35.91
C GLN A 188 5.88 -41.93 -36.45
N GLN A 189 5.06 -40.93 -36.11
CA GLN A 189 3.65 -40.81 -36.49
C GLN A 189 2.75 -41.96 -35.98
N GLU A 190 3.16 -42.68 -34.94
CA GLU A 190 2.33 -43.68 -34.26
C GLU A 190 1.30 -43.05 -33.32
N VAL A 191 1.61 -41.87 -32.78
CA VAL A 191 0.72 -41.02 -32.00
C VAL A 191 0.52 -39.72 -32.79
N ARG A 192 -0.73 -39.40 -33.12
CA ARG A 192 -1.08 -38.19 -33.87
C ARG A 192 -1.44 -37.05 -32.93
N ILE A 193 -1.07 -35.83 -33.29
CA ILE A 193 -1.53 -34.60 -32.62
C ILE A 193 -2.50 -33.89 -33.57
N VAL A 194 -3.68 -33.54 -33.08
CA VAL A 194 -4.74 -32.88 -33.85
C VAL A 194 -5.06 -31.53 -33.22
N GLU A 195 -5.06 -30.48 -34.02
CA GLU A 195 -5.48 -29.14 -33.57
C GLU A 195 -6.97 -28.93 -33.77
N VAL A 196 -7.60 -28.27 -32.79
CA VAL A 196 -8.97 -27.80 -32.88
C VAL A 196 -9.08 -26.41 -32.27
N GLU A 197 -9.74 -25.51 -32.98
CA GLU A 197 -10.11 -24.21 -32.45
C GLU A 197 -11.58 -24.23 -32.05
N THR A 198 -11.86 -23.80 -30.83
CA THR A 198 -13.20 -23.75 -30.26
C THR A 198 -13.54 -22.31 -29.87
N SER A 199 -14.82 -21.94 -29.98
CA SER A 199 -15.29 -20.62 -29.52
C SER A 199 -15.35 -20.51 -27.99
N THR A 200 -15.43 -21.66 -27.32
CA THR A 200 -15.54 -21.81 -25.85
C THR A 200 -14.91 -23.14 -25.46
N ALA A 201 -14.31 -23.20 -24.26
CA ALA A 201 -13.64 -24.41 -23.77
C ALA A 201 -14.53 -25.67 -23.82
N SER A 202 -14.00 -26.76 -24.39
CA SER A 202 -14.64 -28.07 -24.41
C SER A 202 -14.83 -28.63 -22.98
N PRO A 203 -15.68 -29.65 -22.79
CA PRO A 203 -15.85 -30.29 -21.49
C PRO A 203 -14.53 -30.80 -20.89
N PHE A 204 -13.60 -31.30 -21.71
CA PHE A 204 -12.30 -31.76 -21.24
C PHE A 204 -11.39 -30.58 -20.88
N ALA A 205 -11.42 -29.49 -21.67
CA ALA A 205 -10.62 -28.30 -21.38
C ALA A 205 -11.07 -27.62 -20.10
N ARG A 206 -12.38 -27.56 -19.84
CA ARG A 206 -12.94 -27.02 -18.60
C ARG A 206 -12.39 -27.73 -17.36
N THR A 207 -12.33 -29.06 -17.36
CA THR A 207 -11.74 -29.83 -16.25
C THR A 207 -10.26 -29.50 -16.03
N LEU A 208 -9.50 -29.27 -17.09
CA LEU A 208 -8.08 -28.92 -17.02
C LEU A 208 -7.84 -27.48 -16.53
N LEU A 209 -8.66 -26.53 -17.01
CA LEU A 209 -8.61 -25.13 -16.61
C LEU A 209 -8.92 -24.95 -15.12
N PHE A 210 -9.73 -25.84 -14.52
CA PHE A 210 -9.96 -25.85 -13.08
C PHE A 210 -8.68 -26.05 -12.26
N GLY A 211 -7.84 -27.02 -12.64
CA GLY A 211 -6.55 -27.29 -11.98
C GLY A 211 -5.55 -26.14 -12.12
N TYR A 212 -5.61 -25.42 -13.24
CA TYR A 212 -4.87 -24.17 -13.47
C TYR A 212 -5.31 -23.05 -12.50
N VAL A 213 -6.62 -22.82 -12.36
CA VAL A 213 -7.18 -21.74 -11.51
C VAL A 213 -6.93 -22.00 -10.03
N ALA A 214 -7.09 -23.24 -9.55
CA ALA A 214 -6.82 -23.58 -8.15
C ALA A 214 -5.34 -23.34 -7.79
N THR A 215 -4.42 -23.65 -8.71
CA THR A 215 -2.99 -23.40 -8.48
C THR A 215 -2.72 -21.89 -8.33
N PHE A 216 -3.33 -21.06 -9.17
CA PHE A 216 -3.19 -19.59 -9.13
C PHE A 216 -3.88 -18.93 -7.92
N LEU A 217 -5.04 -19.46 -7.47
CA LEU A 217 -5.77 -18.93 -6.30
C LEU A 217 -5.10 -19.30 -4.96
N TYR A 218 -4.32 -20.38 -4.92
CA TYR A 218 -3.72 -20.91 -3.69
C TYR A 218 -2.18 -20.80 -3.63
N GLU A 219 -1.51 -20.31 -4.68
CA GLU A 219 -0.04 -20.11 -4.69
C GLU A 219 0.46 -18.78 -4.09
N GLY A 220 -0.40 -17.88 -3.59
CA GLY A 220 0.08 -16.63 -2.98
C GLY A 220 -0.82 -15.97 -1.92
N ASP A 221 -0.19 -15.34 -0.92
CA ASP A 221 -0.80 -14.38 0.03
C ASP A 221 -1.08 -13.03 -0.66
N THR A 222 -1.80 -13.04 -1.79
CA THR A 222 -2.20 -11.81 -2.50
C THR A 222 -3.25 -11.02 -1.70
N PRO A 223 -3.24 -9.67 -1.71
CA PRO A 223 -4.28 -8.84 -1.10
C PRO A 223 -5.69 -9.23 -1.57
N LEU A 224 -6.72 -9.06 -0.72
CA LEU A 224 -8.10 -9.43 -1.05
C LEU A 224 -8.63 -8.73 -2.30
N ALA A 225 -8.24 -7.47 -2.53
CA ALA A 225 -8.64 -6.71 -3.72
C ALA A 225 -8.03 -7.26 -5.02
N GLU A 226 -6.75 -7.64 -5.00
CA GLU A 226 -6.06 -8.27 -6.12
C GLU A 226 -6.60 -9.68 -6.38
N ARG A 227 -6.88 -10.45 -5.32
CA ARG A 227 -7.59 -11.74 -5.42
C ARG A 227 -8.98 -11.59 -6.02
N ARG A 228 -9.76 -10.58 -5.58
CA ARG A 228 -11.09 -10.29 -6.13
C ARG A 228 -11.00 -9.87 -7.58
N ALA A 229 -10.06 -9.01 -7.96
CA ALA A 229 -9.89 -8.59 -9.34
C ALA A 229 -9.47 -9.76 -10.25
N ALA A 230 -8.59 -10.64 -9.78
CA ALA A 230 -8.21 -11.86 -10.49
C ALA A 230 -9.38 -12.84 -10.60
N ALA A 231 -10.13 -13.08 -9.51
CA ALA A 231 -11.28 -13.99 -9.52
C ALA A 231 -12.46 -13.47 -10.36
N LEU A 232 -12.74 -12.16 -10.33
CA LEU A 232 -13.78 -11.54 -11.15
C LEU A 232 -13.43 -11.49 -12.65
N SER A 233 -12.17 -11.78 -13.01
CA SER A 233 -11.72 -11.90 -14.40
C SER A 233 -11.87 -13.31 -15.01
N LEU A 234 -12.42 -14.27 -14.26
CA LEU A 234 -12.60 -15.68 -14.67
C LEU A 234 -14.01 -15.99 -15.22
N ASP A 235 -14.16 -17.06 -15.99
CA ASP A 235 -15.41 -17.50 -16.65
C ASP A 235 -16.55 -17.84 -15.64
N PRO A 236 -17.78 -17.31 -15.84
CA PRO A 236 -18.94 -17.49 -14.95
C PRO A 236 -19.44 -18.94 -14.83
N THR A 237 -19.35 -19.76 -15.88
CA THR A 237 -19.84 -21.14 -15.86
C THR A 237 -18.93 -22.03 -15.00
N LEU A 238 -17.61 -21.83 -15.14
CA LEU A 238 -16.59 -22.45 -14.29
C LEU A 238 -16.74 -22.03 -12.81
N LEU A 239 -16.95 -20.75 -12.50
CA LEU A 239 -17.10 -20.30 -11.10
C LEU A 239 -18.33 -20.91 -10.39
N SER A 240 -19.44 -21.07 -11.12
CA SER A 240 -20.71 -21.58 -10.58
C SER A 240 -20.68 -23.08 -10.23
N GLU A 241 -19.89 -23.88 -10.97
CA GLU A 241 -19.72 -25.31 -10.72
C GLU A 241 -18.62 -25.61 -9.68
N LEU A 242 -17.64 -24.71 -9.51
CA LEU A 242 -16.42 -24.96 -8.74
C LEU A 242 -16.42 -24.47 -7.29
N LEU A 243 -17.08 -23.35 -6.98
CA LEU A 243 -17.06 -22.77 -5.63
C LEU A 243 -18.28 -23.16 -4.79
N GLY A 244 -19.18 -23.94 -5.39
CA GLY A 244 -20.56 -24.02 -4.91
C GLY A 244 -21.24 -22.65 -5.01
N ARG A 245 -22.56 -22.64 -4.77
CA ARG A 245 -23.40 -21.45 -4.90
C ARG A 245 -22.98 -20.31 -3.96
N ALA A 246 -22.14 -20.58 -2.95
CA ALA A 246 -21.91 -19.76 -1.77
C ALA A 246 -20.76 -18.74 -1.84
N GLU A 247 -19.86 -18.76 -2.84
CA GLU A 247 -18.68 -17.87 -2.84
C GLU A 247 -18.81 -16.65 -3.76
N LEU A 248 -19.80 -16.61 -4.67
CA LEU A 248 -20.04 -15.43 -5.53
C LEU A 248 -20.41 -14.18 -4.71
N ARG A 249 -21.09 -14.37 -3.56
CA ARG A 249 -21.39 -13.32 -2.58
C ARG A 249 -20.15 -12.59 -2.05
N GLU A 250 -18.99 -13.24 -2.00
CA GLU A 250 -17.75 -12.67 -1.41
C GLU A 250 -16.92 -11.89 -2.45
N LEU A 251 -17.26 -12.08 -3.73
CA LEU A 251 -16.61 -11.47 -4.88
C LEU A 251 -17.36 -10.22 -5.37
N LEU A 252 -18.68 -10.18 -5.26
CA LEU A 252 -19.49 -9.02 -5.63
C LEU A 252 -19.46 -7.96 -4.52
N ASP A 253 -19.28 -6.70 -4.92
CA ASP A 253 -19.28 -5.58 -3.98
C ASP A 253 -20.73 -5.22 -3.58
N PRO A 254 -21.09 -5.21 -2.28
CA PRO A 254 -22.44 -4.90 -1.82
C PRO A 254 -22.95 -3.52 -2.26
N GLU A 255 -22.08 -2.50 -2.25
CA GLU A 255 -22.48 -1.14 -2.64
C GLU A 255 -22.75 -1.06 -4.14
N VAL A 256 -21.97 -1.79 -4.95
CA VAL A 256 -22.18 -1.89 -6.40
C VAL A 256 -23.51 -2.60 -6.71
N LEU A 257 -23.87 -3.61 -5.92
CA LEU A 257 -25.13 -4.34 -6.06
C LEU A 257 -26.32 -3.42 -5.78
N GLU A 258 -26.36 -2.78 -4.61
CA GLU A 258 -27.43 -1.86 -4.22
C GLU A 258 -27.59 -0.71 -5.22
N ARG A 259 -26.49 -0.09 -5.64
CA ARG A 259 -26.50 0.99 -6.61
C ARG A 259 -27.02 0.54 -7.98
N THR A 260 -26.59 -0.63 -8.45
CA THR A 260 -27.01 -1.15 -9.76
C THR A 260 -28.49 -1.50 -9.75
N GLU A 261 -28.99 -2.09 -8.67
CA GLU A 261 -30.43 -2.35 -8.50
C GLU A 261 -31.25 -1.05 -8.46
N ALA A 262 -30.82 -0.04 -7.70
CA ALA A 262 -31.47 1.27 -7.67
C ALA A 262 -31.51 1.95 -9.05
N GLU A 263 -30.45 1.81 -9.86
CA GLU A 263 -30.41 2.31 -11.24
C GLU A 263 -31.38 1.56 -12.17
N LEU A 264 -31.42 0.22 -12.09
CA LEU A 264 -32.32 -0.62 -12.89
C LEU A 264 -33.79 -0.32 -12.55
N GLN A 265 -34.07 -0.09 -11.27
CA GLN A 265 -35.38 0.26 -10.74
C GLN A 265 -35.76 1.74 -10.92
N ARG A 266 -34.87 2.59 -11.47
CA ARG A 266 -35.07 4.04 -11.62
C ARG A 266 -35.31 4.78 -10.29
N LEU A 267 -34.79 4.25 -9.19
CA LEU A 267 -34.86 4.87 -7.86
C LEU A 267 -33.71 5.83 -7.60
N ALA A 268 -32.56 5.61 -8.27
CA ALA A 268 -31.42 6.52 -8.22
C ALA A 268 -31.81 7.93 -8.70
N ASP A 269 -31.35 8.96 -8.00
CA ASP A 269 -31.76 10.35 -8.23
C ASP A 269 -31.45 10.84 -9.66
N ASP A 270 -30.37 10.34 -10.27
CA ASP A 270 -29.97 10.63 -11.65
C ASP A 270 -30.78 9.85 -12.71
N ARG A 271 -31.58 8.86 -12.29
CA ARG A 271 -32.34 7.97 -13.17
C ARG A 271 -33.85 8.14 -13.12
N ARG A 272 -34.38 8.95 -12.19
CA ARG A 272 -35.81 9.27 -12.12
C ARG A 272 -36.29 9.94 -13.40
N LEU A 273 -37.49 9.59 -13.83
CA LEU A 273 -38.09 10.14 -15.06
C LEU A 273 -38.96 11.35 -14.73
N LYS A 274 -39.34 12.12 -15.76
CA LYS A 274 -40.10 13.37 -15.63
C LYS A 274 -41.33 13.37 -16.54
N GLY A 275 -42.40 13.99 -16.06
CA GLY A 275 -43.65 14.19 -16.77
C GLY A 275 -44.44 12.92 -17.08
N THR A 276 -45.53 13.10 -17.82
CA THR A 276 -46.45 12.04 -18.26
C THR A 276 -45.79 10.98 -19.12
N GLU A 277 -44.94 11.36 -20.07
CA GLU A 277 -44.18 10.39 -20.88
C GLU A 277 -43.21 9.57 -20.03
N GLY A 278 -42.62 10.17 -18.99
CA GLY A 278 -41.78 9.46 -18.02
C GLY A 278 -42.56 8.37 -17.29
N ALA A 279 -43.78 8.67 -16.83
CA ALA A 279 -44.65 7.70 -16.18
C ALA A 279 -45.05 6.54 -17.12
N ALA A 280 -45.34 6.83 -18.39
CA ALA A 280 -45.61 5.80 -19.39
C ALA A 280 -44.39 4.89 -19.64
N ASP A 281 -43.18 5.46 -19.71
CA ASP A 281 -41.95 4.70 -19.87
C ASP A 281 -41.62 3.84 -18.65
N LEU A 282 -41.90 4.29 -17.42
CA LEU A 282 -41.75 3.48 -16.21
C LEU A 282 -42.56 2.19 -16.29
N LEU A 283 -43.85 2.31 -16.66
CA LEU A 283 -44.76 1.16 -16.77
C LEU A 283 -44.35 0.21 -17.92
N ARG A 284 -43.83 0.76 -19.01
CA ARG A 284 -43.33 -0.02 -20.15
C ARG A 284 -42.06 -0.81 -19.80
N LEU A 285 -41.14 -0.18 -19.07
CA LEU A 285 -39.84 -0.76 -18.72
C LEU A 285 -39.94 -1.75 -17.54
N LEU A 286 -40.59 -1.34 -16.44
CA LEU A 286 -40.66 -2.11 -15.19
C LEU A 286 -41.87 -3.04 -15.12
N GLY A 287 -42.91 -2.78 -15.93
CA GLY A 287 -44.18 -3.50 -15.89
C GLY A 287 -45.19 -2.87 -14.92
N PRO A 288 -46.14 -3.67 -14.40
CA PRO A 288 -47.25 -3.17 -13.57
C PRO A 288 -46.77 -2.48 -12.27
N LEU A 289 -47.09 -1.21 -12.02
CA LEU A 289 -46.67 -0.50 -10.80
C LEU A 289 -47.87 0.04 -10.01
N THR A 290 -47.74 0.12 -8.69
CA THR A 290 -48.67 0.89 -7.84
C THR A 290 -48.41 2.39 -7.97
N THR A 291 -49.39 3.22 -7.58
CA THR A 291 -49.21 4.69 -7.58
C THR A 291 -48.00 5.13 -6.75
N ALA A 292 -47.79 4.52 -5.58
CA ALA A 292 -46.64 4.81 -4.72
C ALA A 292 -45.30 4.40 -5.35
N GLU A 293 -45.28 3.29 -6.10
CA GLU A 293 -44.08 2.86 -6.84
C GLU A 293 -43.74 3.81 -8.00
N VAL A 294 -44.74 4.35 -8.69
CA VAL A 294 -44.53 5.36 -9.74
C VAL A 294 -44.01 6.64 -9.13
N ASP A 295 -44.59 7.10 -8.02
CA ASP A 295 -44.19 8.32 -7.31
C ASP A 295 -42.74 8.27 -6.82
N ALA A 296 -42.28 7.13 -6.32
CA ALA A 296 -40.88 6.95 -5.91
C ALA A 296 -39.86 7.06 -7.08
N ARG A 297 -40.30 6.94 -8.33
CA ARG A 297 -39.47 6.87 -9.55
C ARG A 297 -39.68 8.04 -10.50
N LEU A 298 -40.69 8.87 -10.23
CA LEU A 298 -41.01 10.09 -10.97
C LEU A 298 -40.53 11.30 -10.17
N VAL A 299 -40.09 12.35 -10.85
CA VAL A 299 -39.73 13.62 -10.18
C VAL A 299 -40.98 14.45 -9.87
N ASP A 300 -42.01 14.31 -10.71
CA ASP A 300 -43.30 14.99 -10.59
C ASP A 300 -44.31 14.09 -9.84
N ASP A 301 -45.45 14.65 -9.43
CA ASP A 301 -46.54 13.88 -8.81
C ASP A 301 -47.08 12.82 -9.77
N ALA A 302 -47.11 11.57 -9.33
CA ALA A 302 -47.56 10.44 -10.15
C ALA A 302 -49.05 10.50 -10.49
N VAL A 303 -49.91 11.02 -9.60
CA VAL A 303 -51.37 10.91 -9.76
C VAL A 303 -51.88 11.66 -11.00
N PRO A 304 -51.56 12.95 -11.20
CA PRO A 304 -52.02 13.68 -12.38
C PRO A 304 -51.50 13.06 -13.69
N ALA A 305 -50.26 12.56 -13.67
CA ALA A 305 -49.65 11.94 -14.84
C ALA A 305 -50.33 10.63 -15.23
N LEU A 306 -50.70 9.80 -14.24
CA LEU A 306 -51.38 8.53 -14.46
C LEU A 306 -52.85 8.73 -14.90
N GLU A 307 -53.55 9.71 -14.33
CA GLU A 307 -54.90 10.10 -14.75
C GLU A 307 -54.93 10.57 -16.22
N GLU A 308 -53.98 11.43 -16.62
CA GLU A 308 -53.87 11.89 -18.01
C GLU A 308 -53.60 10.72 -18.98
N LEU A 309 -52.74 9.78 -18.60
CA LEU A 309 -52.46 8.58 -19.40
C LEU A 309 -53.66 7.62 -19.50
N GLN A 310 -54.48 7.54 -18.44
CA GLN A 310 -55.70 6.75 -18.42
C GLN A 310 -56.78 7.37 -19.31
N ASP A 311 -56.97 8.69 -19.24
CA ASP A 311 -57.89 9.44 -20.09
C ASP A 311 -57.51 9.33 -21.58
N ALA A 312 -56.20 9.34 -21.86
CA ALA A 312 -55.65 9.09 -23.19
C ALA A 312 -55.71 7.60 -23.63
N ARG A 313 -56.21 6.70 -22.77
CA ARG A 313 -56.29 5.24 -22.98
C ARG A 313 -54.94 4.58 -23.31
N ARG A 314 -53.86 5.08 -22.72
CA ARG A 314 -52.51 4.51 -22.85
C ARG A 314 -52.16 3.58 -21.68
N VAL A 315 -52.79 3.79 -20.53
CA VAL A 315 -52.60 2.99 -19.32
C VAL A 315 -53.97 2.55 -18.79
N VAL A 316 -54.01 1.39 -18.14
CA VAL A 316 -55.18 0.81 -17.48
C VAL A 316 -54.81 0.31 -16.09
N GLU A 317 -55.74 0.42 -15.15
CA GLU A 317 -55.60 -0.15 -13.82
C GLU A 317 -56.13 -1.59 -13.81
N LEU A 318 -55.29 -2.55 -13.43
CA LEU A 318 -55.61 -3.98 -13.41
C LEU A 318 -55.23 -4.60 -12.06
N PRO A 319 -56.02 -5.55 -11.52
CA PRO A 319 -55.66 -6.23 -10.29
C PRO A 319 -54.53 -7.24 -10.54
N VAL A 320 -53.35 -6.98 -9.95
CA VAL A 320 -52.18 -7.88 -9.99
C VAL A 320 -51.85 -8.28 -8.56
N ALA A 321 -51.77 -9.58 -8.28
CA ALA A 321 -51.60 -10.11 -6.92
C ALA A 321 -52.65 -9.65 -5.89
N GLY A 322 -53.86 -9.28 -6.35
CA GLY A 322 -54.94 -8.78 -5.49
C GLY A 322 -54.90 -7.27 -5.21
N GLU A 323 -53.94 -6.54 -5.77
CA GLU A 323 -53.80 -5.09 -5.63
C GLU A 323 -54.01 -4.37 -6.97
N PRO A 324 -54.62 -3.17 -6.99
CA PRO A 324 -54.70 -2.36 -8.19
C PRO A 324 -53.30 -1.87 -8.61
N ARG A 325 -52.93 -2.12 -9.87
CA ARG A 325 -51.67 -1.63 -10.45
C ARG A 325 -51.92 -1.03 -11.82
N TRP A 326 -51.19 0.04 -12.11
CA TRP A 326 -51.15 0.70 -13.41
C TRP A 326 -50.34 -0.14 -14.39
N VAL A 327 -50.87 -0.33 -15.60
CA VAL A 327 -50.28 -1.15 -16.65
C VAL A 327 -50.45 -0.45 -17.99
N VAL A 328 -49.42 -0.46 -18.83
CA VAL A 328 -49.57 -0.02 -20.22
C VAL A 328 -50.55 -0.93 -20.96
N VAL A 329 -51.40 -0.36 -21.81
CA VAL A 329 -52.49 -1.09 -22.46
C VAL A 329 -51.98 -2.23 -23.36
N GLU A 330 -50.75 -2.15 -23.87
CA GLU A 330 -50.07 -3.19 -24.66
C GLU A 330 -49.75 -4.45 -23.86
N ASP A 331 -49.69 -4.38 -22.52
CA ASP A 331 -49.45 -5.54 -21.65
C ASP A 331 -50.74 -6.19 -21.14
N ALA A 332 -51.91 -5.61 -21.41
CA ALA A 332 -53.19 -6.12 -20.94
C ALA A 332 -53.44 -7.57 -21.40
N GLY A 333 -53.14 -7.89 -22.67
CA GLY A 333 -53.23 -9.25 -23.20
C GLY A 333 -52.27 -10.23 -22.50
N ARG A 334 -51.02 -9.80 -22.25
CA ARG A 334 -50.01 -10.61 -21.56
C ARG A 334 -50.44 -10.93 -20.12
N LEU A 335 -50.95 -9.95 -19.38
CA LEU A 335 -51.41 -10.17 -18.01
C LEU A 335 -52.65 -11.06 -17.94
N ARG A 336 -53.61 -10.88 -18.86
CA ARG A 336 -54.78 -11.77 -18.99
C ARG A 336 -54.33 -13.22 -19.14
N ASP A 337 -53.41 -13.47 -20.07
CA ASP A 337 -52.99 -14.84 -20.41
C ASP A 337 -52.04 -15.44 -19.37
N ALA A 338 -51.20 -14.63 -18.70
CA ALA A 338 -50.27 -15.12 -17.67
C ALA A 338 -50.90 -15.25 -16.27
N LEU A 339 -51.72 -14.29 -15.86
CA LEU A 339 -52.22 -14.17 -14.47
C LEU A 339 -53.75 -14.36 -14.36
N GLY A 340 -54.47 -14.47 -15.49
CA GLY A 340 -55.93 -14.61 -15.50
C GLY A 340 -56.67 -13.32 -15.16
N VAL A 341 -56.05 -12.15 -15.35
CA VAL A 341 -56.65 -10.86 -14.98
C VAL A 341 -57.82 -10.51 -15.89
N VAL A 342 -58.90 -9.99 -15.31
CA VAL A 342 -60.06 -9.50 -16.06
C VAL A 342 -59.72 -8.14 -16.67
N VAL A 343 -59.73 -8.06 -18.00
CA VAL A 343 -59.40 -6.85 -18.76
C VAL A 343 -60.68 -6.02 -19.02
N PRO A 344 -60.67 -4.70 -18.77
CA PRO A 344 -61.82 -3.82 -19.03
C PRO A 344 -62.22 -3.74 -20.52
N LEU A 345 -63.48 -3.41 -20.77
CA LEU A 345 -64.00 -3.16 -22.11
C LEU A 345 -63.43 -1.84 -22.67
N GLY A 346 -62.96 -1.85 -23.93
CA GLY A 346 -62.46 -0.66 -24.62
C GLY A 346 -61.01 -0.71 -25.10
N ILE A 347 -60.29 -1.82 -24.84
CA ILE A 347 -58.95 -2.09 -25.39
C ILE A 347 -59.08 -2.70 -26.79
N PRO A 348 -58.33 -2.22 -27.81
CA PRO A 348 -58.36 -2.78 -29.16
C PRO A 348 -57.99 -4.27 -29.20
N ASP A 349 -58.72 -5.06 -29.99
CA ASP A 349 -58.49 -6.51 -30.14
C ASP A 349 -57.07 -6.86 -30.58
N ALA A 350 -56.40 -5.98 -31.33
CA ALA A 350 -55.01 -6.14 -31.75
C ALA A 350 -54.03 -6.26 -30.56
N LEU A 351 -54.32 -5.59 -29.43
CA LEU A 351 -53.50 -5.62 -28.20
C LEU A 351 -53.87 -6.78 -27.26
N LEU A 352 -54.89 -7.56 -27.63
CA LEU A 352 -55.38 -8.72 -26.87
C LEU A 352 -55.03 -10.06 -27.53
N GLN A 353 -54.21 -10.03 -28.60
CA GLN A 353 -53.70 -11.23 -29.26
C GLN A 353 -52.83 -12.05 -28.32
N GLN A 354 -52.96 -13.38 -28.38
CA GLN A 354 -52.20 -14.29 -27.53
C GLN A 354 -50.70 -14.20 -27.84
N VAL A 355 -49.91 -14.09 -26.77
CA VAL A 355 -48.46 -14.14 -26.81
C VAL A 355 -48.01 -15.58 -26.57
N ALA A 356 -46.90 -16.01 -27.19
CA ALA A 356 -46.43 -17.39 -27.12
C ALA A 356 -46.03 -17.84 -25.70
N ASP A 357 -45.36 -16.97 -24.94
CA ASP A 357 -44.90 -17.25 -23.57
C ASP A 357 -45.13 -16.03 -22.65
N PRO A 358 -46.40 -15.73 -22.29
CA PRO A 358 -46.75 -14.52 -21.56
C PRO A 358 -46.15 -14.50 -20.14
N LEU A 359 -46.03 -15.66 -19.49
CA LEU A 359 -45.46 -15.76 -18.15
C LEU A 359 -43.92 -15.65 -18.17
N GLY A 360 -43.25 -16.31 -19.12
CA GLY A 360 -41.80 -16.16 -19.28
C GLY A 360 -41.39 -14.73 -19.65
N ASP A 361 -42.20 -14.02 -20.44
CA ASP A 361 -41.99 -12.61 -20.76
C ASP A 361 -42.04 -11.71 -19.52
N LEU A 362 -43.04 -11.91 -18.64
CA LEU A 362 -43.17 -11.14 -17.40
C LEU A 362 -42.01 -11.40 -16.44
N VAL A 363 -41.65 -12.67 -16.24
CA VAL A 363 -40.54 -13.06 -15.36
C VAL A 363 -39.20 -12.59 -15.92
N SER A 364 -38.98 -12.66 -17.24
CA SER A 364 -37.76 -12.12 -17.85
C SER A 364 -37.69 -10.60 -17.78
N ARG A 365 -38.83 -9.89 -17.90
CA ARG A 365 -38.85 -8.44 -17.66
C ARG A 365 -38.50 -8.10 -16.21
N TYR A 366 -39.05 -8.85 -15.25
CA TYR A 366 -38.70 -8.71 -13.84
C TYR A 366 -37.20 -8.93 -13.62
N ALA A 367 -36.62 -9.99 -14.18
CA ALA A 367 -35.20 -10.30 -14.02
C ALA A 367 -34.26 -9.21 -14.58
N ARG A 368 -34.61 -8.59 -15.71
CA ARG A 368 -33.81 -7.50 -16.32
C ARG A 368 -33.86 -6.17 -15.56
N THR A 369 -34.78 -6.03 -14.61
CA THR A 369 -35.04 -4.78 -13.90
C THR A 369 -34.68 -4.85 -12.42
N HIS A 370 -34.33 -6.02 -11.90
CA HIS A 370 -33.96 -6.23 -10.50
C HIS A 370 -32.53 -6.74 -10.39
N GLY A 371 -31.93 -6.62 -9.19
CA GLY A 371 -30.71 -7.33 -8.86
C GLY A 371 -30.94 -8.85 -8.78
N PRO A 372 -30.02 -9.62 -8.18
CA PRO A 372 -30.30 -11.01 -7.80
C PRO A 372 -31.60 -11.08 -6.98
N PHE A 373 -32.46 -12.07 -7.22
CA PHE A 373 -33.79 -12.17 -6.58
C PHE A 373 -34.17 -13.62 -6.24
N THR A 374 -35.15 -13.81 -5.36
CA THR A 374 -35.63 -15.15 -4.98
C THR A 374 -36.94 -15.54 -5.69
N VAL A 375 -37.23 -16.84 -5.72
CA VAL A 375 -38.52 -17.37 -6.23
C VAL A 375 -39.72 -16.77 -5.49
N GLU A 376 -39.55 -16.47 -4.20
CA GLU A 376 -40.61 -15.93 -3.34
C GLU A 376 -40.95 -14.47 -3.68
N GLU A 377 -39.93 -13.66 -3.99
CA GLU A 377 -40.12 -12.27 -4.42
C GLU A 377 -40.96 -12.19 -5.70
N VAL A 378 -40.67 -13.02 -6.71
CA VAL A 378 -41.44 -13.07 -7.97
C VAL A 378 -42.85 -13.61 -7.75
N ALA A 379 -42.99 -14.67 -6.94
CA ALA A 379 -44.29 -15.26 -6.61
C ALA A 379 -45.22 -14.26 -5.93
N THR A 380 -44.72 -13.53 -4.93
CA THR A 380 -45.46 -12.45 -4.25
C THR A 380 -45.75 -11.29 -5.20
N ARG A 381 -44.79 -10.89 -6.04
CA ARG A 381 -44.96 -9.78 -6.98
C ARG A 381 -46.12 -9.98 -7.95
N PHE A 382 -46.27 -11.19 -8.49
CA PHE A 382 -47.31 -11.48 -9.50
C PHE A 382 -48.52 -12.26 -8.95
N GLY A 383 -48.51 -12.66 -7.67
CA GLY A 383 -49.59 -13.43 -7.05
C GLY A 383 -49.65 -14.89 -7.55
N LEU A 384 -48.50 -15.46 -7.87
CA LEU A 384 -48.37 -16.80 -8.46
C LEU A 384 -47.94 -17.84 -7.43
N GLY A 385 -48.28 -19.11 -7.67
CA GLY A 385 -47.77 -20.22 -6.88
C GLY A 385 -46.27 -20.41 -7.09
N ARG A 386 -45.52 -20.64 -6.00
CA ARG A 386 -44.06 -20.80 -6.01
C ARG A 386 -43.56 -21.88 -7.00
N ALA A 387 -44.32 -22.96 -7.16
CA ALA A 387 -44.00 -24.05 -8.09
C ALA A 387 -44.08 -23.61 -9.57
N VAL A 388 -45.05 -22.75 -9.92
CA VAL A 388 -45.22 -22.23 -11.29
C VAL A 388 -44.05 -21.32 -11.65
N VAL A 389 -43.66 -20.44 -10.72
CA VAL A 389 -42.51 -19.55 -10.89
C VAL A 389 -41.22 -20.35 -11.02
N LEU A 390 -41.03 -21.37 -10.18
CA LEU A 390 -39.84 -22.22 -10.21
C LEU A 390 -39.67 -22.93 -11.57
N ASP A 391 -40.75 -23.44 -12.17
CA ASP A 391 -40.70 -24.09 -13.48
C ASP A 391 -40.25 -23.12 -14.59
N VAL A 392 -40.79 -21.89 -14.57
CA VAL A 392 -40.40 -20.82 -15.51
C VAL A 392 -38.94 -20.41 -15.32
N LEU A 393 -38.50 -20.21 -14.07
CA LEU A 393 -37.10 -19.87 -13.78
C LEU A 393 -36.15 -21.00 -14.21
N THR A 394 -36.51 -22.25 -13.93
CA THR A 394 -35.72 -23.43 -14.35
C THR A 394 -35.57 -23.49 -15.86
N ARG A 395 -36.65 -23.20 -16.61
CA ARG A 395 -36.61 -23.13 -18.07
C ARG A 395 -35.74 -21.97 -18.56
N LEU A 396 -35.90 -20.76 -18.01
CA LEU A 396 -35.09 -19.60 -18.38
C LEU A 396 -33.60 -19.78 -18.05
N THR A 397 -33.27 -20.50 -16.98
CA THR A 397 -31.89 -20.90 -16.67
C THR A 397 -31.34 -21.87 -17.71
N ARG A 398 -32.15 -22.85 -18.17
CA ARG A 398 -31.74 -23.78 -19.26
C ARG A 398 -31.57 -23.11 -20.61
N GLU A 399 -32.27 -21.99 -20.84
CA GLU A 399 -32.15 -21.15 -22.03
C GLU A 399 -30.97 -20.15 -21.94
N ASP A 400 -30.12 -20.25 -20.91
CA ASP A 400 -29.00 -19.34 -20.63
C ASP A 400 -29.41 -17.86 -20.51
N ARG A 401 -30.63 -17.59 -20.02
CA ARG A 401 -31.14 -16.23 -19.78
C ARG A 401 -31.01 -15.80 -18.32
N LEU A 402 -30.98 -16.77 -17.41
CA LEU A 402 -30.81 -16.54 -15.97
C LEU A 402 -29.67 -17.40 -15.43
N VAL A 403 -29.01 -16.90 -14.39
CA VAL A 403 -28.00 -17.63 -13.61
C VAL A 403 -28.54 -17.89 -12.20
N GLU A 404 -28.32 -19.10 -11.69
CA GLU A 404 -28.72 -19.53 -10.35
C GLU A 404 -27.52 -19.51 -9.40
N GLY A 405 -27.64 -18.94 -8.18
CA GLY A 405 -26.54 -18.83 -7.22
C GLY A 405 -26.91 -18.13 -5.89
N GLU A 406 -25.93 -17.85 -5.04
CA GLU A 406 -26.07 -16.93 -3.89
C GLU A 406 -25.23 -15.67 -4.17
N PHE A 407 -25.88 -14.51 -4.28
CA PHE A 407 -25.24 -13.28 -4.72
C PHE A 407 -25.29 -12.17 -3.67
N ARG A 408 -26.40 -12.03 -2.92
CA ARG A 408 -26.53 -10.98 -1.89
C ARG A 408 -25.87 -11.40 -0.56
N PRO A 409 -25.17 -10.48 0.15
CA PRO A 409 -24.59 -10.78 1.46
C PRO A 409 -25.69 -11.02 2.51
N GLY A 410 -25.70 -12.21 3.13
CA GLY A 410 -26.65 -12.58 4.18
C GLY A 410 -27.97 -13.18 3.70
N ALA A 411 -28.20 -13.32 2.39
CA ALA A 411 -29.33 -14.08 1.85
C ALA A 411 -29.10 -15.59 2.04
N SER A 412 -30.18 -16.33 2.32
CA SER A 412 -30.14 -17.78 2.47
C SER A 412 -31.06 -18.44 1.43
N GLY A 413 -30.51 -19.32 0.61
CA GLY A 413 -31.26 -20.06 -0.42
C GLY A 413 -30.91 -19.63 -1.84
N THR A 414 -31.52 -20.30 -2.81
CA THR A 414 -31.27 -20.07 -4.24
C THR A 414 -31.80 -18.72 -4.70
N GLU A 415 -30.93 -17.90 -5.28
CA GLU A 415 -31.26 -16.68 -6.00
C GLU A 415 -31.07 -16.86 -7.52
N HIS A 416 -31.75 -16.03 -8.29
CA HIS A 416 -31.66 -15.95 -9.73
C HIS A 416 -31.32 -14.52 -10.16
N VAL A 417 -30.53 -14.37 -11.21
CA VAL A 417 -30.17 -13.08 -11.79
C VAL A 417 -30.12 -13.17 -13.32
N ASP A 418 -30.49 -12.10 -14.01
CA ASP A 418 -30.33 -12.02 -15.46
C ASP A 418 -28.85 -11.96 -15.86
N VAL A 419 -28.49 -12.63 -16.96
CA VAL A 419 -27.09 -12.75 -17.42
C VAL A 419 -26.45 -11.38 -17.69
N GLU A 420 -27.18 -10.44 -18.32
CA GLU A 420 -26.65 -9.11 -18.61
C GLU A 420 -26.54 -8.25 -17.35
N VAL A 421 -27.45 -8.43 -16.40
CA VAL A 421 -27.38 -7.76 -15.08
C VAL A 421 -26.17 -8.25 -14.30
N LEU A 422 -25.94 -9.58 -14.25
CA LEU A 422 -24.77 -10.16 -13.60
C LEU A 422 -23.45 -9.69 -14.26
N ARG A 423 -23.41 -9.62 -15.60
CA ARG A 423 -22.25 -9.09 -16.34
C ARG A 423 -21.95 -7.64 -15.95
N ARG A 424 -22.98 -6.80 -15.83
CA ARG A 424 -22.85 -5.40 -15.40
C ARG A 424 -22.37 -5.29 -13.95
N LEU A 425 -22.93 -6.08 -13.04
CA LEU A 425 -22.52 -6.15 -11.63
C LEU A 425 -21.04 -6.55 -11.50
N ARG A 426 -20.60 -7.55 -12.25
CA ARG A 426 -19.20 -8.01 -12.29
C ARG A 426 -18.26 -6.97 -12.85
N SER A 427 -18.57 -6.38 -14.00
CA SER A 427 -17.74 -5.35 -14.62
C SER A 427 -17.53 -4.15 -13.68
N ARG A 428 -18.58 -3.72 -12.98
CA ARG A 428 -18.50 -2.63 -11.99
C ARG A 428 -17.77 -3.03 -10.71
N SER A 429 -18.00 -4.24 -10.21
CA SER A 429 -17.27 -4.75 -9.03
C SER A 429 -15.78 -4.94 -9.35
N LEU A 430 -15.44 -5.34 -10.58
CA LEU A 430 -14.07 -5.42 -11.07
C LEU A 430 -13.44 -4.03 -11.22
N ALA A 431 -14.20 -3.05 -11.75
CA ALA A 431 -13.73 -1.67 -11.82
C ALA A 431 -13.45 -1.09 -10.43
N ALA A 432 -14.34 -1.34 -9.46
CA ALA A 432 -14.14 -0.96 -8.06
C ALA A 432 -12.93 -1.67 -7.45
N ALA A 433 -12.76 -2.97 -7.70
CA ALA A 433 -11.59 -3.73 -7.24
C ALA A 433 -10.27 -3.26 -7.92
N ARG A 434 -10.32 -2.82 -9.18
CA ARG A 434 -9.16 -2.25 -9.89
C ARG A 434 -8.79 -0.86 -9.40
N GLN A 435 -9.78 -0.02 -9.08
CA GLN A 435 -9.53 1.25 -8.40
C GLN A 435 -8.85 1.03 -7.04
N GLN A 436 -9.22 -0.03 -6.32
CA GLN A 436 -8.52 -0.44 -5.11
C GLN A 436 -7.09 -0.97 -5.36
N ILE A 437 -6.64 -1.16 -6.61
CA ILE A 437 -5.28 -1.59 -6.96
C ILE A 437 -4.46 -0.42 -7.53
N GLU A 438 -5.09 0.71 -7.86
CA GLU A 438 -4.43 1.87 -8.45
C GLU A 438 -3.37 2.46 -7.49
N PRO A 439 -2.23 2.94 -8.03
CA PRO A 439 -1.25 3.69 -7.27
C PRO A 439 -1.85 4.99 -6.76
N VAL A 440 -1.54 5.36 -5.51
CA VAL A 440 -2.01 6.65 -4.97
C VAL A 440 -1.18 7.79 -5.51
N GLU A 441 -1.77 8.98 -5.57
CA GLU A 441 -1.03 10.18 -5.93
C GLU A 441 0.09 10.53 -4.92
N PRO A 442 1.20 11.18 -5.36
CA PRO A 442 2.24 11.70 -4.47
C PRO A 442 1.72 12.53 -3.29
N ARG A 443 0.64 13.29 -3.52
CA ARG A 443 0.00 14.12 -2.50
C ARG A 443 -0.63 13.27 -1.38
N THR A 444 -1.23 12.14 -1.72
CA THR A 444 -1.78 11.19 -0.76
C THR A 444 -0.68 10.60 0.13
N PHE A 445 0.44 10.19 -0.46
CA PHE A 445 1.60 9.74 0.32
C PHE A 445 2.13 10.84 1.26
N ALA A 446 2.15 12.10 0.80
CA ALA A 446 2.57 13.23 1.62
C ALA A 446 1.61 13.60 2.76
N ARG A 447 0.33 13.20 2.68
CA ARG A 447 -0.63 13.26 3.80
C ARG A 447 -0.42 12.11 4.78
N PHE A 448 -0.21 10.91 4.24
CA PHE A 448 -0.01 9.68 5.00
C PHE A 448 1.25 9.73 5.87
N LEU A 449 2.41 10.11 5.31
CA LEU A 449 3.71 9.94 5.98
C LEU A 449 3.85 10.68 7.32
N PRO A 450 3.44 11.96 7.45
CA PRO A 450 3.42 12.62 8.76
C PRO A 450 2.52 11.91 9.78
N SER A 451 1.33 11.48 9.37
CA SER A 451 0.41 10.75 10.25
C SER A 451 0.95 9.38 10.62
N TRP A 452 1.63 8.68 9.71
CA TRP A 452 2.30 7.40 9.95
C TRP A 452 3.41 7.53 11.01
N GLN A 453 4.11 8.67 11.01
CA GLN A 453 5.15 8.99 11.99
C GLN A 453 4.63 9.78 13.20
N GLU A 454 3.33 9.70 13.47
CA GLU A 454 2.67 10.26 14.67
C GLU A 454 2.81 11.79 14.81
N VAL A 455 3.09 12.49 13.71
CA VAL A 455 3.14 13.96 13.68
C VAL A 455 1.73 14.51 13.88
N GLY A 456 1.58 15.38 14.88
CA GLY A 456 0.27 15.90 15.33
C GLY A 456 0.01 15.71 16.82
N GLY A 457 0.90 15.01 17.54
CA GLY A 457 0.83 14.88 19.00
C GLY A 457 -0.17 13.84 19.49
N SER A 458 -0.31 12.72 18.78
CA SER A 458 -1.12 11.56 19.20
C SER A 458 -0.55 10.89 20.45
N LEU A 459 0.79 10.86 20.58
CA LEU A 459 1.51 10.19 21.66
C LEU A 459 1.70 11.08 22.90
N ARG A 460 1.88 10.46 24.07
CA ARG A 460 2.10 11.12 25.36
C ARG A 460 3.05 10.34 26.27
N GLY A 461 3.68 11.04 27.22
CA GLY A 461 4.46 10.41 28.28
C GLY A 461 5.78 9.76 27.80
N LEU A 462 6.35 8.90 28.66
CA LEU A 462 7.59 8.17 28.41
C LEU A 462 7.44 7.16 27.27
N ASP A 463 6.39 6.36 27.28
CA ASP A 463 6.11 5.36 26.23
C ASP A 463 6.02 6.02 24.86
N GLY A 464 5.38 7.20 24.78
CA GLY A 464 5.33 7.97 23.54
C GLY A 464 6.70 8.40 23.02
N VAL A 465 7.63 8.78 23.92
CA VAL A 465 9.01 9.11 23.53
C VAL A 465 9.74 7.84 23.03
N LEU A 466 9.57 6.72 23.72
CA LEU A 466 10.19 5.46 23.32
C LEU A 466 9.67 4.97 21.95
N THR A 467 8.37 5.05 21.70
CA THR A 467 7.77 4.73 20.38
C THR A 467 8.36 5.59 19.26
N VAL A 468 8.57 6.90 19.51
CA VAL A 468 9.21 7.78 18.51
C VAL A 468 10.67 7.41 18.30
N VAL A 469 11.40 7.07 19.37
CA VAL A 469 12.81 6.64 19.26
C VAL A 469 12.92 5.33 18.49
N ASP A 470 12.02 4.38 18.72
CA ASP A 470 11.96 3.11 17.99
C ASP A 470 11.69 3.33 16.50
N GLN A 471 10.65 4.10 16.16
CA GLN A 471 10.32 4.41 14.77
C GLN A 471 11.43 5.21 14.04
N LEU A 472 12.14 6.09 14.76
CA LEU A 472 13.23 6.91 14.23
C LEU A 472 14.62 6.35 14.53
N ALA A 473 14.72 5.07 14.91
CA ALA A 473 15.96 4.44 15.34
C ALA A 473 17.06 4.63 14.28
N GLY A 474 18.17 5.24 14.68
CA GLY A 474 19.31 5.45 13.79
C GLY A 474 19.15 6.52 12.72
N VAL A 475 18.12 7.38 12.75
CA VAL A 475 18.05 8.53 11.83
C VAL A 475 19.00 9.64 12.29
N PRO A 476 19.97 10.09 11.46
CA PRO A 476 20.83 11.20 11.81
C PRO A 476 20.08 12.53 11.66
N LEU A 477 19.70 13.15 12.79
CA LEU A 477 19.07 14.47 12.82
C LEU A 477 19.96 15.49 13.53
N PRO A 478 19.83 16.80 13.23
CA PRO A 478 20.55 17.82 13.97
C PRO A 478 20.21 17.75 15.46
N ALA A 479 21.21 17.83 16.33
CA ALA A 479 21.02 17.78 17.78
C ALA A 479 20.06 18.88 18.24
N SER A 480 20.13 20.05 17.62
CA SER A 480 19.20 21.16 17.88
C SER A 480 17.75 20.87 17.50
N ALA A 481 17.47 19.92 16.60
CA ALA A 481 16.13 19.61 16.10
C ALA A 481 15.37 18.57 16.94
N TRP A 482 16.08 17.64 17.61
CA TRP A 482 15.46 16.55 18.38
C TRP A 482 14.44 17.06 19.42
N GLU A 483 14.89 17.91 20.34
CA GLU A 483 14.05 18.41 21.45
C GLU A 483 13.25 19.67 21.09
N SER A 484 13.51 20.30 19.94
CA SER A 484 12.81 21.52 19.51
C SER A 484 11.70 21.25 18.51
N LEU A 485 11.87 20.27 17.60
CA LEU A 485 10.97 20.03 16.47
C LEU A 485 10.48 18.58 16.40
N VAL A 486 11.38 17.60 16.54
CA VAL A 486 11.11 16.19 16.21
C VAL A 486 10.24 15.52 17.30
N LEU A 487 10.73 15.47 18.55
CA LEU A 487 9.99 14.88 19.67
C LEU A 487 8.72 15.68 20.00
N PRO A 488 8.77 17.03 20.07
CA PRO A 488 7.58 17.82 20.44
C PRO A 488 6.49 17.91 19.36
N SER A 489 6.74 17.44 18.13
CA SER A 489 5.70 17.33 17.08
C SER A 489 4.96 15.99 17.12
N ARG A 490 5.54 14.99 17.80
CA ARG A 490 4.99 13.63 17.91
C ARG A 490 4.42 13.33 19.30
N VAL A 491 5.08 13.84 20.34
CA VAL A 491 4.68 13.68 21.74
C VAL A 491 4.13 15.01 22.28
N ARG A 492 2.84 15.05 22.61
CA ARG A 492 2.11 16.28 22.94
C ARG A 492 2.65 16.99 24.18
N ASP A 493 3.02 16.23 25.20
CA ASP A 493 3.49 16.70 26.51
C ASP A 493 5.00 16.49 26.69
N TYR A 494 5.75 16.42 25.59
CA TYR A 494 7.19 16.20 25.62
C TYR A 494 7.92 17.14 26.59
N SER A 495 8.74 16.55 27.46
CA SER A 495 9.67 17.29 28.30
C SER A 495 11.08 16.65 28.24
N PRO A 496 12.16 17.45 28.32
CA PRO A 496 13.53 16.92 28.32
C PRO A 496 13.81 15.88 29.40
N ALA A 497 13.08 15.92 30.52
CA ALA A 497 13.20 14.96 31.61
C ALA A 497 12.81 13.54 31.20
N GLN A 498 11.86 13.38 30.28
CA GLN A 498 11.44 12.07 29.77
C GLN A 498 12.58 11.39 29.00
N LEU A 499 13.27 12.13 28.14
CA LEU A 499 14.43 11.60 27.42
C LEU A 499 15.60 11.31 28.38
N ASP A 500 15.83 12.16 29.38
CA ASP A 500 16.88 11.91 30.39
C ASP A 500 16.58 10.66 31.23
N GLU A 501 15.31 10.37 31.52
CA GLU A 501 14.90 9.17 32.25
C GLU A 501 15.16 7.91 31.43
N LEU A 502 14.80 7.89 30.14
CA LEU A 502 15.05 6.76 29.23
C LEU A 502 16.55 6.50 28.98
N LEU A 503 17.36 7.57 28.89
CA LEU A 503 18.81 7.45 28.79
C LEU A 503 19.43 6.95 30.11
N GLY A 504 18.92 7.43 31.24
CA GLY A 504 19.39 7.04 32.57
C GLY A 504 19.00 5.62 32.98
N SER A 505 17.86 5.10 32.51
CA SER A 505 17.44 3.70 32.68
C SER A 505 18.17 2.75 31.73
N GLY A 506 18.79 3.27 30.67
CA GLY A 506 19.45 2.49 29.64
C GLY A 506 18.50 1.86 28.63
N GLU A 507 17.25 2.35 28.52
CA GLU A 507 16.31 1.91 27.47
C GLU A 507 16.62 2.58 26.12
N VAL A 508 17.18 3.79 26.16
CA VAL A 508 17.59 4.56 24.97
C VAL A 508 19.08 4.84 25.03
N VAL A 509 19.73 4.84 23.87
CA VAL A 509 21.11 5.26 23.67
C VAL A 509 21.16 6.35 22.61
N TRP A 510 22.02 7.36 22.80
CA TRP A 510 22.27 8.37 21.77
C TRP A 510 23.70 8.28 21.25
N THR A 511 23.89 8.48 19.96
CA THR A 511 25.21 8.46 19.31
C THR A 511 25.39 9.68 18.41
N GLY A 512 26.64 10.14 18.23
CA GLY A 512 26.96 11.18 17.26
C GLY A 512 27.19 10.62 15.85
N ALA A 513 26.86 11.41 14.83
CA ALA A 513 26.94 11.06 13.41
C ALA A 513 27.56 12.20 12.58
N GLY A 514 28.59 12.85 13.11
CA GLY A 514 29.33 13.94 12.47
C GLY A 514 28.95 15.35 12.93
N THR A 515 29.73 16.33 12.46
CA THR A 515 29.67 17.73 12.90
C THR A 515 28.81 18.61 11.99
N LEU A 516 28.32 19.72 12.53
CA LEU A 516 27.72 20.83 11.79
C LEU A 516 28.43 22.13 12.13
N ALA A 517 28.25 23.16 11.28
CA ALA A 517 28.81 24.48 11.57
C ALA A 517 28.25 25.07 12.88
N GLY A 518 29.14 25.50 13.77
CA GLY A 518 28.82 26.06 15.08
C GLY A 518 29.03 25.04 16.21
N SER A 519 28.13 25.05 17.21
CA SER A 519 28.13 24.09 18.31
C SER A 519 27.18 22.90 18.09
N ASP A 520 26.52 22.86 16.93
CA ASP A 520 25.57 21.80 16.55
C ASP A 520 26.28 20.61 15.88
N GLY A 521 25.59 19.48 15.82
CA GLY A 521 26.08 18.25 15.23
C GLY A 521 24.93 17.31 14.91
N TRP A 522 25.24 16.19 14.30
CA TRP A 522 24.23 15.18 13.99
C TRP A 522 24.22 14.13 15.08
N VAL A 523 23.02 13.83 15.58
CA VAL A 523 22.79 12.88 16.66
C VAL A 523 21.71 11.90 16.22
N GLN A 524 21.89 10.65 16.61
CA GLN A 524 20.93 9.58 16.44
C GLN A 524 20.47 9.12 17.82
N LEU A 525 19.20 8.70 17.91
CA LEU A 525 18.65 8.01 19.06
C LEU A 525 18.35 6.57 18.65
N HIS A 526 18.52 5.64 19.59
CA HIS A 526 18.34 4.20 19.37
C HIS A 526 17.69 3.58 20.61
N PRO A 527 16.81 2.59 20.46
CA PRO A 527 16.59 1.60 21.50
C PRO A 527 17.92 0.93 21.87
N ALA A 528 18.13 0.61 23.14
CA ALA A 528 19.41 0.07 23.60
C ALA A 528 19.76 -1.30 23.02
N ASP A 529 18.76 -2.09 22.62
CA ASP A 529 18.90 -3.38 21.94
C ASP A 529 19.08 -3.24 20.41
N LEU A 530 18.91 -2.04 19.86
CA LEU A 530 18.95 -1.76 18.42
C LEU A 530 19.82 -0.54 18.08
N VAL A 531 21.13 -0.63 18.34
CA VAL A 531 22.07 0.42 17.98
C VAL A 531 22.48 0.31 16.51
N LEU A 532 22.17 1.33 15.71
CA LEU A 532 22.45 1.37 14.27
C LEU A 532 23.48 2.46 13.90
N PRO A 533 24.80 2.17 13.91
CA PRO A 533 25.82 3.18 13.66
C PRO A 533 25.69 3.82 12.27
N ALA A 534 25.78 5.16 12.22
CA ALA A 534 25.88 5.92 10.96
C ALA A 534 27.23 5.72 10.27
N ARG A 535 27.24 5.82 8.94
CA ARG A 535 28.45 5.83 8.10
C ARG A 535 28.69 7.21 7.50
N ARG A 536 28.84 8.23 8.35
CA ARG A 536 29.46 9.49 7.90
C ARG A 536 30.95 9.42 8.18
N ASP A 537 31.74 9.99 7.28
CA ASP A 537 33.20 9.91 7.30
C ASP A 537 33.72 10.17 8.72
N PRO A 538 34.19 9.14 9.42
CA PRO A 538 34.56 9.29 10.81
C PRO A 538 35.78 10.18 10.86
N VAL A 539 35.73 11.18 11.76
CA VAL A 539 36.95 11.89 12.14
C VAL A 539 37.85 10.87 12.81
N GLU A 540 39.03 10.62 12.24
CA GLU A 540 40.01 9.75 12.88
C GLU A 540 40.42 10.37 14.22
N PRO A 541 40.35 9.61 15.34
CA PRO A 541 40.71 10.12 16.63
C PRO A 541 42.20 10.49 16.67
N ASP A 542 42.51 11.59 17.35
CA ASP A 542 43.89 11.93 17.67
C ASP A 542 44.47 10.97 18.72
N ALA A 543 45.77 11.11 19.01
CA ALA A 543 46.45 10.25 19.98
C ALA A 543 45.79 10.29 21.38
N LEU A 544 45.20 11.43 21.78
CA LEU A 544 44.46 11.55 23.03
C LEU A 544 43.13 10.79 22.97
N GLY A 545 42.41 10.88 21.85
CA GLY A 545 41.19 10.13 21.59
C GLY A 545 41.40 8.62 21.59
N LEU A 546 42.48 8.12 21.00
CA LEU A 546 42.81 6.68 21.05
C LEU A 546 43.03 6.20 22.49
N ARG A 547 43.75 6.96 23.31
CA ARG A 547 43.96 6.61 24.74
C ARG A 547 42.67 6.70 25.55
N LEU A 548 41.78 7.65 25.23
CA LEU A 548 40.45 7.69 25.84
C LEU A 548 39.61 6.47 25.47
N LEU A 549 39.72 5.95 24.24
CA LEU A 549 39.03 4.71 23.86
C LEU A 549 39.59 3.50 24.61
N GLU A 550 40.91 3.37 24.74
CA GLU A 550 41.55 2.31 25.54
C GLU A 550 41.04 2.31 27.00
N LEU A 551 40.86 3.49 27.60
CA LEU A 551 40.30 3.62 28.95
C LEU A 551 38.82 3.23 29.05
N LEU A 552 38.08 3.33 27.95
CA LEU A 552 36.65 3.01 27.90
C LEU A 552 36.38 1.57 27.43
N ASP A 553 37.41 0.86 26.96
CA ASP A 553 37.31 -0.50 26.38
C ASP A 553 37.00 -1.58 27.43
N ASP A 554 37.25 -1.31 28.71
CA ASP A 554 36.94 -2.18 29.85
C ASP A 554 35.41 -2.37 30.09
N GLY A 555 34.56 -1.82 29.21
CA GLY A 555 33.09 -1.94 29.26
C GLY A 555 32.40 -1.09 30.34
N GLY A 556 33.16 -0.24 31.05
CA GLY A 556 32.65 0.64 32.10
C GLY A 556 32.15 2.00 31.59
N ALA A 557 31.23 2.61 32.32
CA ALA A 557 30.82 4.00 32.12
C ALA A 557 31.51 4.93 33.14
N TYR A 558 32.25 5.93 32.66
CA TYR A 558 33.14 6.77 33.47
C TYR A 558 32.67 8.21 33.54
N LEU A 559 32.73 8.81 34.73
CA LEU A 559 32.58 10.26 34.89
C LEU A 559 33.80 10.98 34.31
N PHE A 560 33.60 12.20 33.80
CA PHE A 560 34.69 13.02 33.25
C PHE A 560 35.93 13.12 34.16
N ARG A 561 35.73 13.28 35.47
CA ARG A 561 36.86 13.37 36.42
C ARG A 561 37.63 12.07 36.59
N GLN A 562 36.98 10.92 36.43
CA GLN A 562 37.65 9.61 36.44
C GLN A 562 38.55 9.47 35.21
N LEU A 563 38.08 9.92 34.03
CA LEU A 563 38.88 9.96 32.81
C LEU A 563 40.09 10.89 32.95
N THR A 564 39.90 12.12 33.44
CA THR A 564 41.03 13.05 33.65
C THR A 564 42.02 12.54 34.71
N GLN A 565 41.55 11.80 35.72
CA GLN A 565 42.42 11.23 36.76
C GLN A 565 43.25 10.07 36.23
N ALA A 566 42.67 9.21 35.39
CA ALA A 566 43.40 8.13 34.72
C ALA A 566 44.49 8.68 33.79
N LEU A 567 44.18 9.75 33.04
CA LEU A 567 45.14 10.45 32.18
C LEU A 567 46.17 11.29 32.95
N ALA A 568 45.93 11.58 34.24
CA ALA A 568 46.86 12.34 35.06
C ALA A 568 48.13 11.56 35.46
N ALA A 569 48.15 10.25 35.20
CA ALA A 569 49.31 9.39 35.45
C ALA A 569 50.44 9.57 34.40
N ASP A 570 50.21 10.35 33.34
CA ASP A 570 51.19 10.63 32.29
C ASP A 570 52.24 11.68 32.68
N GLU A 571 53.42 11.64 32.06
CA GLU A 571 54.49 12.63 32.27
C GLU A 571 54.06 14.09 31.98
N LYS A 572 53.07 14.26 31.10
CA LYS A 572 52.46 15.57 30.79
C LYS A 572 50.94 15.42 30.65
N PRO A 573 50.16 15.68 31.71
CA PRO A 573 48.72 15.46 31.69
C PRO A 573 48.01 16.48 30.77
N PRO A 574 47.04 16.03 29.95
CA PRO A 574 46.24 16.93 29.11
C PRO A 574 45.32 17.82 29.97
N GLY A 575 45.12 19.07 29.54
CA GLY A 575 44.19 19.98 30.22
C GLY A 575 42.72 19.60 29.99
N ASP A 576 41.83 20.00 30.90
CA ASP A 576 40.39 19.70 30.84
C ASP A 576 39.77 20.02 29.46
N ASP A 577 40.12 21.16 28.86
CA ASP A 577 39.58 21.58 27.55
C ASP A 577 39.99 20.63 26.42
N ALA A 578 41.23 20.11 26.45
CA ALA A 578 41.72 19.17 25.45
C ALA A 578 41.03 17.80 25.58
N VAL A 579 40.79 17.34 26.81
CA VAL A 579 40.05 16.09 27.06
C VAL A 579 38.60 16.22 26.60
N VAL A 580 37.96 17.36 26.85
CA VAL A 580 36.60 17.63 26.34
C VAL A 580 36.58 17.63 24.81
N GLU A 581 37.54 18.27 24.17
CA GLU A 581 37.61 18.32 22.71
C GLU A 581 37.80 16.94 22.09
N ALA A 582 38.73 16.14 22.62
CA ALA A 582 38.94 14.75 22.20
C ALA A 582 37.70 13.88 22.43
N LEU A 583 37.03 14.02 23.58
CA LEU A 583 35.79 13.30 23.88
C LEU A 583 34.68 13.62 22.87
N TRP A 584 34.52 14.89 22.51
CA TRP A 584 33.54 15.28 21.50
C TRP A 584 33.93 14.86 20.08
N GLN A 585 35.22 14.79 19.73
CA GLN A 585 35.66 14.18 18.47
C GLN A 585 35.28 12.69 18.42
N LEU A 586 35.43 11.96 19.54
CA LEU A 586 34.98 10.57 19.66
C LEU A 586 33.46 10.43 19.57
N VAL A 587 32.70 11.36 20.15
CA VAL A 587 31.23 11.42 19.99
C VAL A 587 30.86 11.62 18.53
N TRP A 588 31.47 12.58 17.83
CA TRP A 588 31.14 12.87 16.43
C TRP A 588 31.58 11.78 15.45
N SER A 589 32.58 10.99 15.81
CA SER A 589 32.93 9.76 15.09
C SER A 589 32.06 8.55 15.47
N GLY A 590 31.11 8.72 16.40
CA GLY A 590 30.18 7.68 16.84
C GLY A 590 30.82 6.57 17.66
N ARG A 591 31.99 6.83 18.29
CA ARG A 591 32.74 5.85 19.09
C ARG A 591 32.46 5.94 20.59
N VAL A 592 31.96 7.09 21.05
CA VAL A 592 31.64 7.32 22.47
C VAL A 592 30.27 7.95 22.59
N ALA A 593 29.52 7.52 23.61
CA ALA A 593 28.21 8.04 23.98
C ALA A 593 28.18 8.37 25.48
N GLY A 594 27.09 9.00 25.92
CA GLY A 594 26.86 9.29 27.34
C GLY A 594 25.49 8.85 27.81
N ASP A 595 25.35 8.64 29.12
CA ASP A 595 24.10 8.22 29.78
C ASP A 595 23.07 9.37 29.97
N SER A 596 23.36 10.55 29.44
CA SER A 596 22.51 11.73 29.57
C SER A 596 22.59 12.62 28.33
N TYR A 597 21.49 13.27 27.98
CA TYR A 597 21.45 14.27 26.92
C TYR A 597 21.92 15.67 27.39
N ALA A 598 22.13 15.86 28.70
CA ALA A 598 22.54 17.13 29.27
C ALA A 598 23.82 17.75 28.66
N PRO A 599 24.88 16.98 28.33
CA PRO A 599 26.07 17.51 27.65
C PRO A 599 25.77 18.10 26.27
N VAL A 600 24.88 17.44 25.50
CA VAL A 600 24.44 17.91 24.18
C VAL A 600 23.71 19.24 24.33
N ARG A 601 22.77 19.33 25.27
CA ARG A 601 22.05 20.59 25.58
C ARG A 601 23.01 21.70 26.01
N ALA A 602 23.98 21.39 26.87
CA ALA A 602 24.98 22.36 27.32
C ALA A 602 25.86 22.87 26.17
N ARG A 603 26.24 21.99 25.23
CA ARG A 603 27.03 22.34 24.04
C ARG A 603 26.25 23.25 23.10
N LEU A 604 24.99 22.92 22.83
CA LEU A 604 24.09 23.76 22.03
C LEU A 604 23.86 25.15 22.66
N GLY A 605 23.84 25.22 24.00
CA GLY A 605 23.71 26.47 24.76
C GLY A 605 24.99 27.31 24.87
N GLY A 606 26.17 26.76 24.53
CA GLY A 606 27.47 27.41 24.64
C GLY A 606 27.93 28.08 23.35
N ARG A 607 28.24 29.40 23.41
CA ARG A 607 28.91 30.24 22.39
C ARG A 607 28.10 30.82 21.22
N GLY A 608 26.79 31.08 21.40
CA GLY A 608 26.02 31.94 20.48
C GLY A 608 25.47 33.21 21.16
N ALA A 609 25.50 34.36 20.48
CA ALA A 609 24.97 35.65 20.97
C ALA A 609 23.44 35.67 21.20
N HIS A 610 22.73 34.57 20.97
CA HIS A 610 21.29 34.46 21.13
C HIS A 610 20.92 33.20 21.92
N ARG A 611 20.48 33.44 23.17
CA ARG A 611 19.91 32.43 24.06
C ARG A 611 18.57 31.94 23.48
N SER A 612 18.43 30.67 23.13
CA SER A 612 17.11 30.03 23.15
C SER A 612 16.75 29.79 24.62
N ARG A 613 15.65 30.37 25.07
CA ARG A 613 15.09 30.09 26.40
C ARG A 613 14.15 28.90 26.25
N GLY A 614 14.73 27.69 26.15
CA GLY A 614 14.01 26.47 26.51
C GLY A 614 13.71 26.52 28.01
N GLY A 615 12.49 26.16 28.40
CA GLY A 615 11.95 26.33 29.74
C GLY A 615 12.89 25.90 30.87
N SER A 616 13.37 26.88 31.64
CA SER A 616 13.87 26.62 32.99
C SER A 616 12.70 26.08 33.80
N THR A 617 12.73 24.79 34.16
CA THR A 617 11.96 24.34 35.32
C THR A 617 12.41 25.15 36.55
N PRO A 618 11.50 25.52 37.46
CA PRO A 618 11.86 26.23 38.67
C PRO A 618 12.49 25.22 39.63
N ARG A 619 13.80 24.97 39.51
CA ARG A 619 14.54 24.50 40.68
C ARG A 619 14.43 25.60 41.73
N ALA A 620 13.95 25.22 42.91
CA ALA A 620 13.72 26.08 44.05
C ALA A 620 14.83 27.13 44.17
N ARG A 621 14.43 28.40 44.27
CA ARG A 621 15.31 29.56 44.39
C ARG A 621 16.21 29.44 45.63
N VAL A 622 17.38 28.83 45.49
CA VAL A 622 18.50 29.14 46.36
C VAL A 622 19.16 30.38 45.77
N ARG A 623 18.97 31.52 46.45
CA ARG A 623 19.54 32.83 46.15
C ARG A 623 21.05 32.70 45.84
N ALA A 624 21.42 32.76 44.56
CA ALA A 624 22.80 33.06 44.18
C ALA A 624 23.01 34.58 44.33
N ARG A 625 23.54 35.00 45.48
CA ARG A 625 24.18 36.31 45.64
C ARG A 625 25.31 36.42 44.63
N ARG A 626 25.34 37.53 43.88
CA ARG A 626 26.49 37.96 43.08
C ARG A 626 27.72 38.03 43.97
N GLY A 627 28.82 37.43 43.52
CA GLY A 627 30.13 37.53 44.15
C GLY A 627 30.43 36.36 45.09
N MET A 628 30.87 35.23 44.53
CA MET A 628 31.63 34.20 45.25
C MET A 628 32.39 33.37 44.21
N ALA A 629 33.69 33.20 44.45
CA ALA A 629 34.56 32.32 43.69
C ALA A 629 33.93 30.93 43.55
N ALA A 630 34.23 30.24 42.44
CA ALA A 630 33.75 28.90 42.15
C ALA A 630 33.87 28.00 43.38
N SER A 631 32.73 27.54 43.90
CA SER A 631 32.69 26.64 45.04
C SER A 631 33.56 25.40 44.74
N PRO A 632 34.39 24.91 45.67
CA PRO A 632 35.22 23.73 45.47
C PRO A 632 34.41 22.45 45.17
N ARG A 633 33.08 22.46 45.39
CA ARG A 633 32.16 21.39 44.94
C ARG A 633 31.85 21.44 43.43
N ALA A 634 31.86 22.62 42.81
CA ALA A 634 31.64 22.77 41.36
C ALA A 634 32.86 22.32 40.55
N ALA A 635 34.08 22.51 41.08
CA ALA A 635 35.31 22.01 40.46
C ALA A 635 35.37 20.48 40.36
N ARG A 636 34.68 19.76 41.27
CA ARG A 636 34.62 18.29 41.32
C ARG A 636 33.69 17.64 40.29
N LEU A 637 32.84 18.40 39.61
CA LEU A 637 31.82 17.87 38.69
C LEU A 637 32.23 17.91 37.20
N GLY A 638 33.38 18.51 36.88
CA GLY A 638 33.82 18.71 35.49
C GLY A 638 33.01 19.80 34.75
N PRO A 639 33.35 20.11 33.49
CA PRO A 639 32.63 21.10 32.69
C PRO A 639 31.23 20.60 32.30
N PRO A 640 30.20 21.48 32.23
CA PRO A 640 28.81 21.07 31.90
C PRO A 640 28.65 20.36 30.55
N ILE A 641 29.51 20.67 29.58
CA ILE A 641 29.54 20.01 28.26
C ILE A 641 30.18 18.62 28.28
N ALA A 642 30.62 18.15 29.45
CA ALA A 642 31.17 16.81 29.68
C ALA A 642 30.54 16.12 30.90
N SER A 643 29.35 16.57 31.34
CA SER A 643 28.65 15.95 32.48
C SER A 643 28.12 14.56 32.15
N GLY A 644 27.72 13.78 33.16
CA GLY A 644 27.23 12.41 32.98
C GLY A 644 28.36 11.38 32.91
N ARG A 645 27.98 10.13 32.66
CA ARG A 645 28.92 9.02 32.45
C ARG A 645 29.09 8.76 30.96
N TRP A 646 30.32 8.53 30.57
CA TRP A 646 30.74 8.29 29.18
C TRP A 646 31.18 6.85 29.02
N PHE A 647 30.78 6.24 27.92
CA PHE A 647 31.07 4.84 27.61
C PHE A 647 31.40 4.69 26.11
N ALA A 648 32.18 3.67 25.78
CA ALA A 648 32.44 3.31 24.39
C ALA A 648 31.17 2.73 23.75
N VAL A 649 30.87 3.14 22.53
CA VAL A 649 29.81 2.53 21.73
C VAL A 649 30.43 1.35 20.99
N GLU A 650 29.93 0.14 21.26
CA GLU A 650 30.38 -1.05 20.54
C GLU A 650 30.20 -0.83 19.03
N ARG A 651 31.32 -0.94 18.31
CA ARG A 651 31.27 -0.97 16.86
C ARG A 651 31.10 -2.41 16.42
N PRO A 652 30.16 -2.68 15.50
CA PRO A 652 30.17 -3.96 14.82
C PRO A 652 31.51 -4.12 14.12
N GLY A 653 32.14 -5.27 14.33
CA GLY A 653 33.40 -5.59 13.67
C GLY A 653 33.19 -5.73 12.16
N ASP A 654 34.28 -5.99 11.44
CA ASP A 654 34.21 -6.30 10.01
C ASP A 654 33.67 -7.73 9.73
N ASP A 655 33.14 -8.40 10.76
CA ASP A 655 32.51 -9.71 10.63
C ASP A 655 31.31 -9.63 9.65
N PRO A 656 31.36 -10.37 8.52
CA PRO A 656 30.28 -10.38 7.55
C PRO A 656 28.91 -10.75 8.14
N GLN A 657 28.86 -11.64 9.14
CA GLN A 657 27.60 -12.07 9.74
C GLN A 657 26.94 -10.95 10.54
N GLN A 658 27.72 -10.25 11.36
CA GLN A 658 27.26 -9.07 12.10
C GLN A 658 26.82 -7.94 11.17
N GLN A 659 27.54 -7.70 10.07
CA GLN A 659 27.17 -6.70 9.07
C GLN A 659 25.86 -7.05 8.35
N ALA A 660 25.63 -8.32 8.03
CA ALA A 660 24.38 -8.78 7.44
C ALA A 660 23.19 -8.59 8.40
N ALA A 661 23.35 -8.98 9.67
CA ALA A 661 22.31 -8.78 10.70
C ALA A 661 21.95 -7.29 10.88
N LEU A 662 22.95 -6.41 10.88
CA LEU A 662 22.71 -4.95 10.92
C LEU A 662 22.03 -4.43 9.66
N GLN A 663 22.31 -5.00 8.49
CA GLN A 663 21.64 -4.61 7.26
C GLN A 663 20.15 -5.00 7.30
N VAL A 664 19.83 -6.16 7.87
CA VAL A 664 18.44 -6.59 8.11
C VAL A 664 17.74 -5.59 9.04
N ALA A 665 18.32 -5.34 10.21
CA ALA A 665 17.79 -4.39 11.18
C ALA A 665 17.58 -2.96 10.61
N ARG A 666 18.52 -2.46 9.81
CA ARG A 666 18.38 -1.16 9.11
C ARG A 666 17.22 -1.17 8.13
N THR A 667 17.02 -2.27 7.41
CA THR A 667 15.96 -2.39 6.41
C THR A 667 14.59 -2.51 7.08
N GLU A 668 14.47 -3.27 8.17
CA GLU A 668 13.26 -3.33 8.98
C GLU A 668 12.90 -1.96 9.56
N ALA A 669 13.90 -1.22 10.07
CA ALA A 669 13.70 0.15 10.54
C ALA A 669 13.21 1.09 9.42
N LEU A 670 13.68 0.93 8.18
CA LEU A 670 13.18 1.68 7.02
C LEU A 670 11.70 1.38 6.73
N VAL A 671 11.29 0.11 6.80
CA VAL A 671 9.90 -0.32 6.60
C VAL A 671 9.01 0.28 7.71
N THR A 672 9.39 0.14 8.98
CA THR A 672 8.65 0.69 10.11
C THR A 672 8.51 2.22 10.03
N ARG A 673 9.56 2.92 9.57
CA ARG A 673 9.60 4.38 9.54
C ARG A 673 8.84 5.01 8.39
N HIS A 674 9.01 4.48 7.18
CA HIS A 674 8.42 5.08 5.97
C HIS A 674 7.10 4.43 5.59
N GLY A 675 6.82 3.22 6.05
CA GLY A 675 5.72 2.39 5.59
C GLY A 675 5.97 1.86 4.18
N VAL A 676 6.11 2.79 3.22
CA VAL A 676 6.49 2.51 1.83
C VAL A 676 7.96 2.87 1.62
N VAL A 677 8.81 1.86 1.46
CA VAL A 677 10.24 2.05 1.22
C VAL A 677 10.49 2.33 -0.25
N THR A 678 10.98 3.54 -0.54
CA THR A 678 11.37 3.99 -1.88
C THR A 678 12.87 4.19 -1.97
N ARG A 679 13.43 4.11 -3.19
CA ARG A 679 14.85 4.42 -3.43
C ARG A 679 15.24 5.81 -2.92
N GLY A 680 14.36 6.80 -3.11
CA GLY A 680 14.60 8.18 -2.67
C GLY A 680 14.75 8.31 -1.16
N ALA A 681 13.89 7.63 -0.39
CA ALA A 681 13.96 7.62 1.07
C ALA A 681 15.28 7.02 1.59
N VAL A 682 15.71 5.87 1.05
CA VAL A 682 16.96 5.21 1.46
C VAL A 682 18.19 6.06 1.14
N VAL A 683 18.20 6.72 -0.02
CA VAL A 683 19.31 7.61 -0.41
C VAL A 683 19.37 8.86 0.47
N ALA A 684 18.22 9.45 0.80
CA ALA A 684 18.15 10.66 1.61
C ALA A 684 18.69 10.46 3.03
N GLU A 685 18.49 9.28 3.61
CA GLU A 685 19.02 8.92 4.94
C GLU A 685 20.50 8.53 4.94
N GLN A 686 21.11 8.35 3.77
CA GLN A 686 22.51 7.89 3.63
C GLN A 686 22.72 6.51 4.27
N THR A 687 21.75 5.61 4.15
CA THR A 687 21.81 4.27 4.72
C THR A 687 23.03 3.50 4.20
N PRO A 688 23.84 2.88 5.09
CA PRO A 688 24.97 2.04 4.67
C PRO A 688 24.55 0.93 3.70
N GLY A 689 25.38 0.66 2.69
CA GLY A 689 25.05 -0.26 1.60
C GLY A 689 24.10 0.33 0.54
N GLY A 690 23.56 1.54 0.78
CA GLY A 690 22.65 2.23 -0.11
C GLY A 690 21.38 1.42 -0.39
N PHE A 691 20.69 1.77 -1.47
CA PHE A 691 19.49 1.06 -1.87
C PHE A 691 19.78 -0.41 -2.27
N ALA A 692 20.96 -0.71 -2.82
CA ALA A 692 21.31 -2.09 -3.20
C ALA A 692 21.38 -3.03 -1.99
N GLY A 693 21.94 -2.57 -0.87
CA GLY A 693 21.97 -3.33 0.38
C GLY A 693 20.58 -3.55 0.96
N ALA A 694 19.74 -2.51 0.99
CA ALA A 694 18.36 -2.62 1.46
C ALA A 694 17.51 -3.49 0.53
N TYR A 695 17.70 -3.39 -0.80
CA TYR A 695 16.94 -4.13 -1.80
C TYR A 695 17.08 -5.64 -1.65
N ARG A 696 18.28 -6.15 -1.31
CA ARG A 696 18.48 -7.59 -1.05
C ARG A 696 17.60 -8.09 0.08
N VAL A 697 17.58 -7.36 1.19
CA VAL A 697 16.73 -7.69 2.35
C VAL A 697 15.25 -7.51 2.01
N LEU A 698 14.87 -6.44 1.32
CA LEU A 698 13.48 -6.21 0.91
C LEU A 698 12.96 -7.32 -0.02
N ARG A 699 13.81 -7.85 -0.91
CA ARG A 699 13.48 -9.00 -1.75
C ARG A 699 13.27 -10.28 -0.93
N GLU A 700 14.08 -10.50 0.11
CA GLU A 700 13.86 -11.63 1.03
C GLU A 700 12.58 -11.47 1.86
N LEU A 701 12.26 -10.24 2.29
CA LEU A 701 11.01 -9.94 2.98
C LEU A 701 9.80 -10.11 2.06
N GLU A 702 9.96 -9.82 0.76
CA GLU A 702 8.95 -10.06 -0.29
C GLU A 702 8.68 -11.55 -0.48
N GLN A 703 9.72 -12.36 -0.61
CA GLN A 703 9.59 -13.82 -0.73
C GLN A 703 8.88 -14.46 0.47
N ASN A 704 9.00 -13.86 1.66
CA ASN A 704 8.35 -14.33 2.88
C ASN A 704 6.98 -13.66 3.13
N GLY A 705 6.49 -12.82 2.21
CA GLY A 705 5.18 -12.16 2.29
C GLY A 705 5.09 -11.03 3.34
N SER A 706 6.20 -10.60 3.95
CA SER A 706 6.19 -9.55 4.98
C SER A 706 6.04 -8.15 4.37
N VAL A 707 6.57 -7.95 3.18
CA VAL A 707 6.34 -6.79 2.32
C VAL A 707 6.00 -7.28 0.92
N LEU A 708 5.41 -6.43 0.10
CA LEU A 708 5.20 -6.69 -1.32
C LEU A 708 5.91 -5.62 -2.11
N ARG A 709 6.43 -5.99 -3.29
CA ARG A 709 6.93 -5.04 -4.27
C ARG A 709 5.77 -4.61 -5.17
N GLY A 710 5.66 -3.31 -5.41
CA GLY A 710 4.60 -2.80 -6.26
C GLY A 710 4.80 -1.36 -6.68
N TYR A 711 3.87 -0.89 -7.50
CA TYR A 711 3.75 0.51 -7.87
C TYR A 711 2.64 1.11 -6.99
N TYR A 712 3.00 1.59 -5.80
CA TYR A 712 2.02 2.05 -4.81
C TYR A 712 1.79 3.55 -4.87
N ILE A 713 2.82 4.31 -5.25
CA ILE A 713 2.78 5.77 -5.36
C ILE A 713 3.08 6.13 -6.82
N ASP A 714 2.17 6.90 -7.42
CA ASP A 714 2.32 7.36 -8.80
C ASP A 714 3.55 8.25 -8.97
N SER A 715 4.09 8.33 -10.19
CA SER A 715 5.31 9.03 -10.60
C SER A 715 6.63 8.57 -9.95
N LEU A 716 6.60 7.58 -9.04
CA LEU A 716 7.77 6.99 -8.41
C LEU A 716 8.08 5.62 -9.00
N GLY A 717 9.31 5.35 -9.47
CA GLY A 717 9.63 4.06 -10.12
C GLY A 717 9.23 2.80 -9.32
N ALA A 718 8.99 1.68 -10.02
CA ALA A 718 8.40 0.44 -9.50
C ALA A 718 9.17 -0.29 -8.38
N ALA A 719 10.32 0.22 -7.95
CA ALA A 719 11.08 -0.33 -6.82
C ALA A 719 10.57 0.24 -5.49
N GLN A 720 9.30 -0.02 -5.17
CA GLN A 720 8.65 0.36 -3.92
C GLN A 720 8.24 -0.90 -3.16
N PHE A 721 8.45 -0.90 -1.85
CA PHE A 721 8.12 -2.04 -0.99
C PHE A 721 7.29 -1.59 0.20
N ALA A 722 6.19 -2.28 0.47
CA ALA A 722 5.31 -1.97 1.59
C ALA A 722 4.56 -3.22 2.07
N SER A 723 4.15 -3.26 3.33
CA SER A 723 3.21 -4.30 3.78
C SER A 723 1.79 -3.99 3.31
N VAL A 724 0.96 -5.02 3.14
CA VAL A 724 -0.44 -4.88 2.70
C VAL A 724 -1.21 -3.88 3.57
N ALA A 725 -1.10 -4.03 4.90
CA ALA A 725 -1.74 -3.14 5.86
C ALA A 725 -1.29 -1.67 5.72
N THR A 726 -0.05 -1.43 5.31
CA THR A 726 0.45 -0.07 5.07
C THR A 726 -0.18 0.52 3.81
N VAL A 727 -0.28 -0.26 2.73
CA VAL A 727 -0.89 0.18 1.47
C VAL A 727 -2.36 0.53 1.69
N ASP A 728 -3.09 -0.35 2.38
CA ASP A 728 -4.50 -0.12 2.72
C ASP A 728 -4.68 1.12 3.59
N ARG A 729 -3.84 1.30 4.61
CA ARG A 729 -3.86 2.51 5.45
C ARG A 729 -3.54 3.76 4.63
N MET A 730 -2.57 3.71 3.72
CA MET A 730 -2.19 4.85 2.87
C MET A 730 -3.34 5.29 1.97
N ARG A 731 -4.09 4.34 1.40
CA ARG A 731 -5.27 4.61 0.56
C ARG A 731 -6.39 5.33 1.31
N THR A 732 -6.51 5.16 2.63
CA THR A 732 -7.48 5.93 3.44
C THR A 732 -7.22 7.44 3.47
N PHE A 733 -6.04 7.89 3.04
CA PHE A 733 -5.68 9.31 2.92
C PHE A 733 -5.97 9.89 1.52
N GLU A 734 -6.50 9.09 0.60
CA GLU A 734 -6.97 9.55 -0.69
C GLU A 734 -8.23 10.42 -0.52
N ARG A 735 -8.25 11.55 -1.23
CA ARG A 735 -9.36 12.51 -1.17
C ARG A 735 -9.54 13.14 -2.55
N PRO A 736 -10.78 13.44 -2.96
CA PRO A 736 -11.05 14.19 -4.19
C PRO A 736 -10.32 15.54 -4.17
N ASP A 737 -9.75 15.93 -5.31
CA ASP A 737 -8.96 17.15 -5.43
C ASP A 737 -9.76 18.45 -5.17
N ASP A 738 -11.07 18.40 -5.39
CA ASP A 738 -11.99 19.53 -5.22
C ASP A 738 -12.43 19.78 -3.77
N GLU A 739 -12.15 18.85 -2.85
CA GLU A 739 -12.49 19.03 -1.44
C GLU A 739 -11.46 19.92 -0.73
N ARG A 740 -11.90 21.10 -0.28
CA ARG A 740 -11.10 21.97 0.58
C ARG A 740 -10.91 21.30 1.94
N ALA A 741 -9.69 20.83 2.21
CA ALA A 741 -9.34 20.25 3.49
C ALA A 741 -9.31 21.32 4.60
N ASP A 742 -10.22 21.24 5.58
CA ASP A 742 -10.14 22.03 6.80
C ASP A 742 -9.16 21.42 7.80
N VAL A 743 -7.90 21.30 7.40
CA VAL A 743 -6.82 20.73 8.21
C VAL A 743 -5.77 21.81 8.48
N ASP A 744 -5.23 21.85 9.69
CA ASP A 744 -4.15 22.77 10.03
C ASP A 744 -2.87 22.43 9.27
N ALA A 745 -2.08 23.46 8.93
CA ALA A 745 -0.75 23.26 8.38
C ALA A 745 0.23 22.81 9.47
N VAL A 746 1.20 21.98 9.09
CA VAL A 746 2.23 21.46 9.99
C VAL A 746 3.60 21.95 9.54
N VAL A 747 4.44 22.38 10.47
CA VAL A 747 5.82 22.81 10.17
C VAL A 747 6.81 21.79 10.71
N LEU A 748 7.61 21.22 9.81
CA LEU A 748 8.62 20.20 10.11
C LEU A 748 10.03 20.73 9.81
N ALA A 749 11.04 20.14 10.43
CA ALA A 749 12.42 20.35 9.99
C ALA A 749 12.58 19.75 8.59
N ALA A 750 13.33 20.40 7.70
CA ALA A 750 13.59 19.86 6.36
C ALA A 750 14.36 18.53 6.38
N THR A 751 15.00 18.19 7.50
CA THR A 751 15.69 16.91 7.69
C THR A 751 14.79 15.82 8.29
N ASP A 752 13.61 16.17 8.82
CA ASP A 752 12.70 15.23 9.49
C ASP A 752 12.14 14.19 8.49
N PRO A 753 12.26 12.88 8.76
CA PRO A 753 11.80 11.83 7.85
C PRO A 753 10.29 11.84 7.58
N ALA A 754 9.48 12.51 8.41
CA ALA A 754 8.03 12.68 8.16
C ALA A 754 7.75 13.63 6.98
N GLN A 755 8.71 14.48 6.62
CA GLN A 755 8.60 15.36 5.46
C GLN A 755 9.10 14.61 4.22
N PRO A 756 8.29 14.40 3.17
CA PRO A 756 8.66 13.52 2.06
C PRO A 756 9.47 14.21 0.94
N PHE A 757 9.38 15.54 0.80
CA PHE A 757 9.98 16.26 -0.33
C PHE A 757 11.50 16.38 -0.22
N GLY A 758 12.20 16.21 -1.34
CA GLY A 758 13.65 16.08 -1.37
C GLY A 758 14.16 14.74 -0.83
N ALA A 759 13.27 13.77 -0.61
CA ALA A 759 13.59 12.39 -0.27
C ALA A 759 12.82 11.43 -1.19
N ALA A 760 11.62 10.98 -0.77
CA ALA A 760 10.76 10.13 -1.58
C ALA A 760 10.10 10.93 -2.73
N LEU A 761 9.72 12.19 -2.48
CA LEU A 761 9.06 13.05 -3.46
C LEU A 761 9.99 14.17 -3.96
N PRO A 762 9.90 14.59 -5.24
CA PRO A 762 10.61 15.76 -5.74
C PRO A 762 10.04 17.06 -5.15
N TRP A 763 10.85 18.10 -5.02
CA TRP A 763 10.34 19.42 -4.60
C TRP A 763 9.38 20.01 -5.65
N PRO A 764 8.27 20.66 -5.25
CA PRO A 764 7.38 21.33 -6.19
C PRO A 764 8.07 22.51 -6.91
N ALA A 765 7.48 22.94 -8.02
CA ALA A 765 7.89 24.16 -8.70
C ALA A 765 7.68 25.38 -7.81
N ILE A 766 8.64 26.30 -7.82
CA ILE A 766 8.57 27.56 -7.08
C ILE A 766 7.71 28.53 -7.87
N THR A 767 6.80 29.24 -7.21
CA THR A 767 5.87 30.17 -7.85
C THR A 767 6.52 31.53 -8.05
N ASP A 768 6.39 32.12 -9.25
CA ASP A 768 6.95 33.44 -9.62
C ASP A 768 8.40 33.68 -9.10
N PRO A 769 9.37 32.80 -9.44
CA PRO A 769 10.74 32.95 -8.99
C PRO A 769 11.38 34.22 -9.59
N ALA A 770 12.24 34.91 -8.83
CA ALA A 770 13.09 35.95 -9.39
C ALA A 770 14.07 35.35 -10.43
N ASP A 771 14.37 36.09 -11.49
CA ASP A 771 15.27 35.65 -12.58
C ASP A 771 16.67 35.24 -12.07
N ASP A 772 17.10 35.80 -10.94
CA ASP A 772 18.38 35.54 -10.29
C ASP A 772 18.28 34.64 -9.03
N LEU A 773 17.21 33.85 -8.90
CA LEU A 773 16.99 32.99 -7.72
C LEU A 773 18.14 31.97 -7.53
N LYS A 774 19.04 32.26 -6.59
CA LYS A 774 20.20 31.40 -6.25
C LYS A 774 19.83 30.23 -5.33
N HIS A 775 18.72 30.33 -4.61
CA HIS A 775 18.37 29.43 -3.53
C HIS A 775 17.46 28.31 -4.01
N ARG A 776 17.84 27.06 -3.73
CA ARG A 776 17.05 25.86 -4.05
C ARG A 776 16.69 25.09 -2.79
N PRO A 777 15.46 24.54 -2.71
CA PRO A 777 15.04 23.77 -1.54
C PRO A 777 15.84 22.49 -1.44
N ALA A 778 16.23 22.13 -0.21
CA ALA A 778 17.01 20.94 0.11
C ALA A 778 16.84 20.57 1.58
N ARG A 779 17.08 19.29 1.91
CA ARG A 779 17.03 18.74 3.29
C ARG A 779 18.24 19.19 4.11
N LYS A 780 18.32 20.48 4.43
CA LYS A 780 19.44 21.12 5.14
C LYS A 780 19.12 21.30 6.62
N ALA A 781 20.13 21.10 7.47
CA ALA A 781 20.01 21.33 8.90
C ALA A 781 19.59 22.79 9.20
N GLY A 782 18.54 22.94 10.02
CA GLY A 782 17.99 24.23 10.43
C GLY A 782 17.03 24.89 9.43
N ALA A 783 16.75 24.26 8.29
CA ALA A 783 15.66 24.68 7.40
C ALA A 783 14.32 24.07 7.85
N LEU A 784 13.21 24.74 7.54
CA LEU A 784 11.85 24.34 7.90
C LEU A 784 10.98 24.19 6.65
N VAL A 785 10.00 23.30 6.71
CA VAL A 785 9.01 23.09 5.65
C VAL A 785 7.61 23.16 6.26
N ALA A 786 6.74 23.99 5.71
CA ALA A 786 5.33 23.99 6.03
C ALA A 786 4.57 23.11 5.03
N LEU A 787 3.86 22.10 5.55
CA LEU A 787 3.01 21.20 4.80
C LEU A 787 1.54 21.52 5.10
N HIS A 788 0.69 21.53 4.08
CA HIS A 788 -0.76 21.63 4.23
C HIS A 788 -1.41 20.65 3.26
N ASP A 789 -2.18 19.70 3.81
CA ASP A 789 -2.90 18.67 3.05
C ASP A 789 -2.06 17.99 1.95
N GLY A 790 -0.87 17.53 2.34
CA GLY A 790 0.07 16.84 1.45
C GLY A 790 0.84 17.74 0.49
N ARG A 791 0.61 19.06 0.49
CA ARG A 791 1.36 20.02 -0.32
C ARG A 791 2.47 20.68 0.48
N ALA A 792 3.67 20.77 -0.07
CA ALA A 792 4.68 21.69 0.46
C ALA A 792 4.29 23.12 0.08
N VAL A 793 4.09 23.98 1.08
CA VAL A 793 3.63 25.35 0.89
C VAL A 793 4.79 26.33 1.00
N LEU A 794 5.55 26.24 2.10
CA LEU A 794 6.69 27.12 2.39
C LEU A 794 7.94 26.30 2.71
N TYR A 795 9.08 26.75 2.21
CA TYR A 795 10.41 26.30 2.62
C TYR A 795 11.17 27.50 3.20
N VAL A 796 11.54 27.43 4.47
CA VAL A 796 12.28 28.49 5.16
C VAL A 796 13.72 28.05 5.35
N GLU A 797 14.67 28.81 4.82
CA GLU A 797 16.10 28.48 4.92
C GLU A 797 16.63 28.60 6.36
N ARG A 798 17.82 28.01 6.59
CA ARG A 798 18.53 28.12 7.86
C ARG A 798 18.68 29.58 8.28
N GLY A 799 18.20 29.91 9.48
CA GLY A 799 18.26 31.26 10.03
C GLY A 799 17.12 32.18 9.59
N GLY A 800 16.20 31.70 8.73
CA GLY A 800 14.91 32.33 8.51
C GLY A 800 14.87 33.52 7.55
N ARG A 801 16.01 33.91 6.97
CA ARG A 801 16.13 35.12 6.13
C ARG A 801 15.50 34.99 4.76
N SER A 802 15.58 33.81 4.16
CA SER A 802 15.01 33.51 2.85
C SER A 802 13.90 32.48 3.00
N CYS A 803 12.80 32.69 2.29
CA CYS A 803 11.67 31.78 2.20
C CYS A 803 11.36 31.48 0.73
N LEU A 804 10.98 30.24 0.43
CA LEU A 804 10.45 29.84 -0.86
C LEU A 804 8.98 29.46 -0.70
N ALA A 805 8.11 29.96 -1.57
CA ALA A 805 6.71 29.61 -1.66
C ALA A 805 6.46 28.81 -2.94
N PHE A 806 5.68 27.74 -2.80
CA PHE A 806 5.32 26.82 -3.89
C PHE A 806 3.86 26.97 -4.35
N THR A 807 3.13 27.94 -3.79
CA THR A 807 1.75 28.27 -4.17
C THR A 807 1.48 29.77 -3.97
N ASP A 808 0.56 30.30 -4.77
CA ASP A 808 0.02 31.66 -4.64
C ASP A 808 -1.37 31.69 -3.98
N ASP A 809 -1.91 30.53 -3.60
CA ASP A 809 -3.21 30.43 -2.91
C ASP A 809 -3.14 31.10 -1.52
N ALA A 810 -3.90 32.19 -1.37
CA ALA A 810 -3.90 33.01 -0.16
C ALA A 810 -4.35 32.26 1.09
N ASP A 811 -5.35 31.37 0.99
CA ASP A 811 -5.89 30.63 2.13
C ASP A 811 -4.88 29.58 2.63
N VAL A 812 -4.24 28.88 1.69
CA VAL A 812 -3.19 27.89 1.99
C VAL A 812 -1.94 28.56 2.57
N LEU A 813 -1.54 29.70 2.01
CA LEU A 813 -0.42 30.51 2.52
C LEU A 813 -0.71 31.02 3.93
N ALA A 814 -1.94 31.46 4.21
CA ALA A 814 -2.34 31.92 5.54
C ALA A 814 -2.23 30.81 6.59
N ARG A 815 -2.71 29.60 6.29
CA ARG A 815 -2.58 28.44 7.20
C ARG A 815 -1.11 28.08 7.47
N ALA A 816 -0.27 28.04 6.44
CA ALA A 816 1.16 27.77 6.58
C ALA A 816 1.88 28.86 7.40
N ALA A 817 1.56 30.14 7.16
CA ALA A 817 2.11 31.26 7.90
C ALA A 817 1.68 31.24 9.38
N HIS A 818 0.42 30.90 9.66
CA HIS A 818 -0.09 30.71 11.03
C HIS A 818 0.64 29.59 11.77
N ALA A 819 0.85 28.44 11.14
CA ALA A 819 1.58 27.33 11.71
C ALA A 819 3.05 27.71 12.02
N LEU A 820 3.71 28.43 11.11
CA LEU A 820 5.07 28.94 11.32
C LEU A 820 5.14 29.95 12.47
N ALA A 821 4.16 30.86 12.56
CA ALA A 821 4.08 31.82 13.65
C ALA A 821 3.81 31.13 15.00
N ALA A 822 2.93 30.12 15.05
CA ALA A 822 2.64 29.33 16.24
C ALA A 822 3.90 28.60 16.73
N LEU A 823 4.65 27.96 15.82
CA LEU A 823 5.92 27.32 16.14
C LEU A 823 6.93 28.33 16.69
N GLY A 824 7.05 29.50 16.08
CA GLY A 824 7.91 30.57 16.59
C GLY A 824 7.52 31.01 18.02
N ARG A 825 6.23 31.29 18.26
CA ARG A 825 5.72 31.74 19.57
C ARG A 825 5.89 30.71 20.68
N SER A 826 5.90 29.41 20.34
CA SER A 826 6.17 28.34 21.31
C SER A 826 7.58 28.43 21.94
N GLY A 827 8.48 29.22 21.36
CA GLY A 827 9.86 29.38 21.81
C GLY A 827 10.77 28.20 21.45
N ARG A 828 10.27 27.24 20.68
CA ARG A 828 11.00 26.05 20.20
C ARG A 828 12.06 26.39 19.16
N ILE A 829 11.80 27.38 18.31
CA ILE A 829 12.76 27.86 17.30
C ILE A 829 13.29 29.26 17.63
N PRO A 830 14.48 29.64 17.11
CA PRO A 830 15.01 30.98 17.24
C PRO A 830 14.10 32.03 16.60
N ARG A 831 14.34 33.31 16.89
CA ARG A 831 13.62 34.42 16.23
C ARG A 831 13.76 34.33 14.72
N LEU A 832 12.61 34.36 14.03
CA LEU A 832 12.50 34.38 12.58
C LEU A 832 12.46 35.83 12.06
N THR A 833 13.24 36.11 11.02
CA THR A 833 13.20 37.37 10.27
C THR A 833 13.33 37.03 8.79
N VAL A 834 12.23 37.14 8.05
CA VAL A 834 12.13 36.82 6.61
C VAL A 834 12.40 38.09 5.81
N GLU A 835 13.56 38.16 5.18
CA GLU A 835 14.03 39.28 4.38
C GLU A 835 13.53 39.18 2.92
N SER A 836 13.52 37.96 2.36
CA SER A 836 13.09 37.69 0.99
C SER A 836 12.16 36.48 0.87
N VAL A 837 11.28 36.52 -0.14
CA VAL A 837 10.42 35.42 -0.59
C VAL A 837 10.64 35.22 -2.08
N ASN A 838 10.97 34.01 -2.53
CA ASN A 838 11.22 33.67 -3.95
C ASN A 838 12.25 34.59 -4.63
N GLY A 839 13.22 35.11 -3.85
CA GLY A 839 14.25 36.03 -4.33
C GLY A 839 13.84 37.52 -4.33
N ARG A 840 12.58 37.84 -4.04
CA ARG A 840 12.05 39.22 -3.97
C ARG A 840 11.90 39.70 -2.52
N PRO A 841 11.86 41.00 -2.23
CA PRO A 841 11.63 41.51 -0.87
C PRO A 841 10.31 41.01 -0.28
N SER A 842 10.33 40.56 0.99
CA SER A 842 9.17 39.90 1.63
C SER A 842 7.93 40.77 1.81
N GLY A 843 8.05 42.10 1.70
CA GLY A 843 6.94 43.04 1.95
C GLY A 843 5.94 43.23 0.80
N SER A 844 6.21 42.64 -0.38
CA SER A 844 5.44 42.83 -1.61
C SER A 844 4.91 41.52 -2.23
N SER A 845 4.99 40.40 -1.52
CA SER A 845 4.50 39.10 -2.01
C SER A 845 3.23 38.65 -1.27
N PRO A 846 2.37 37.81 -1.89
CA PRO A 846 1.22 37.20 -1.21
C PRO A 846 1.60 36.45 0.07
N THR A 847 2.75 35.77 0.06
CA THR A 847 3.33 35.14 1.26
C THR A 847 3.67 36.16 2.35
N GLY A 848 4.13 37.35 1.97
CA GLY A 848 4.40 38.46 2.90
C GLY A 848 3.14 38.94 3.62
N GLU A 849 2.03 39.07 2.89
CA GLU A 849 0.73 39.43 3.45
C GLU A 849 0.22 38.34 4.41
N ALA A 850 0.34 37.06 4.02
CA ALA A 850 0.02 35.94 4.89
C ALA A 850 0.85 35.92 6.18
N LEU A 851 2.16 36.23 6.10
CA LEU A 851 3.03 36.35 7.27
C LEU A 851 2.64 37.52 8.19
N LEU A 852 2.28 38.68 7.61
CA LEU A 852 1.76 39.82 8.38
C LEU A 852 0.46 39.47 9.12
N ALA A 853 -0.50 38.83 8.42
CA ALA A 853 -1.75 38.37 9.01
C ALA A 853 -1.52 37.33 10.13
N ALA A 854 -0.51 36.47 9.96
CA ALA A 854 -0.08 35.50 10.96
C ALA A 854 0.63 36.14 12.18
N GLY A 855 0.90 37.45 12.16
CA GLY A 855 1.45 38.21 13.30
C GLY A 855 2.95 38.52 13.22
N PHE A 856 3.55 38.50 12.03
CA PHE A 856 4.86 39.10 11.79
C PHE A 856 4.73 40.62 11.70
N GLU A 857 5.74 41.36 12.15
CA GLU A 857 5.77 42.83 12.10
C GLU A 857 6.79 43.30 11.05
N ARG A 858 6.51 44.45 10.40
CA ARG A 858 7.45 45.07 9.45
C ARG A 858 8.68 45.58 10.21
N HIS A 859 9.86 45.14 9.80
CA HIS A 859 11.16 45.53 10.35
C HIS A 859 12.05 46.07 9.20
N PRO A 860 13.03 46.95 9.45
CA PRO A 860 13.90 47.51 8.39
C PRO A 860 14.65 46.49 7.52
N LYS A 861 14.74 45.24 7.98
CA LYS A 861 15.41 44.13 7.28
C LYS A 861 14.43 43.12 6.66
N GLY A 862 13.12 43.26 6.85
CA GLY A 862 12.11 42.28 6.40
C GLY A 862 10.94 42.13 7.37
N LEU A 863 10.26 40.98 7.32
CA LEU A 863 9.17 40.63 8.22
C LEU A 863 9.70 39.84 9.41
N ARG A 864 9.40 40.27 10.63
CA ARG A 864 9.96 39.66 11.85
C ARG A 864 8.88 39.21 12.80
N LEU A 865 9.04 38.01 13.35
CA LEU A 865 8.17 37.49 14.41
C LEU A 865 8.73 37.87 15.79
N ASP A 866 8.04 38.77 16.51
CA ASP A 866 8.45 39.19 17.85
C ASP A 866 7.79 38.32 18.94
N LEU A 867 8.62 37.56 19.64
CA LEU A 867 8.23 36.52 20.62
C LEU A 867 7.62 37.05 21.93
N ARG A 868 7.24 38.33 22.04
CA ARG A 868 6.94 39.01 23.33
C ARG A 868 5.48 39.42 23.56
N ARG A 869 4.54 39.19 22.65
CA ARG A 869 3.15 39.72 22.77
C ARG A 869 2.04 38.67 22.93
N GLY A 870 2.35 37.46 23.41
CA GLY A 870 1.34 36.40 23.58
C GLY A 870 0.53 36.41 24.89
N SER A 871 0.79 37.31 25.85
CA SER A 871 0.23 37.17 27.21
C SER A 871 -0.58 38.36 27.73
N ASP A 872 -0.91 39.37 26.93
CA ASP A 872 -1.54 40.61 27.45
C ASP A 872 -2.91 40.97 26.85
N THR A 873 -3.42 40.20 25.88
CA THR A 873 -4.75 40.45 25.27
C THR A 873 -5.91 39.71 25.96
N ALA A 874 -5.65 38.83 26.93
CA ALA A 874 -6.68 38.11 27.68
C ALA A 874 -7.11 38.78 29.01
N ARG A 875 -6.67 40.02 29.30
CA ARG A 875 -6.92 40.69 30.60
C ARG A 875 -7.64 42.05 30.54
N ARG A 876 -8.31 42.39 29.44
CA ARG A 876 -9.17 43.59 29.39
C ARG A 876 -10.58 43.26 28.91
N SER A 877 -11.37 42.70 29.81
CA SER A 877 -12.84 42.88 29.79
C SER A 877 -13.17 44.21 30.47
N PRO A 878 -14.15 44.99 29.97
CA PRO A 878 -14.51 46.27 30.57
C PRO A 878 -15.27 46.06 31.88
N SER A 879 -14.95 46.88 32.87
CA SER A 879 -15.66 46.93 34.16
C SER A 879 -17.11 47.35 33.95
N ALA A 880 -18.06 46.43 34.11
CA ALA A 880 -19.47 46.75 34.26
C ALA A 880 -19.73 47.19 35.71
N GLY A 881 -20.31 48.38 35.85
CA GLY A 881 -20.62 49.03 37.13
C GLY A 881 -21.61 48.22 37.98
N ARG A 882 -21.37 48.24 39.29
CA ARG A 882 -22.34 47.84 40.30
C ARG A 882 -23.46 48.87 40.37
N SER A 883 -24.66 48.46 39.95
CA SER A 883 -25.92 49.07 40.36
C SER A 883 -26.40 48.35 41.62
N THR A 884 -26.68 49.15 42.63
CA THR A 884 -27.29 48.85 43.93
C THR A 884 -28.68 48.20 43.81
N HIS A 885 -28.94 47.16 44.59
CA HIS A 885 -30.19 46.98 45.32
C HIS A 885 -29.97 46.08 46.55
N ALA A 886 -30.49 46.56 47.69
CA ALA A 886 -30.49 46.03 49.06
C ALA A 886 -29.16 46.09 49.83
#